data_AF-A0A519WLE5-F1
#
_entry.id   AF-A0A519WLE5-F1
#
_cell.length_a   1.000
_cell.length_b   1.000
_cell.length_c   1.000
_cell.angle_alpha   90.00
_cell.angle_beta   90.00
_cell.angle_gamma   90.00
#
_symmetry.space_group_name_H-M   'P 1'
#
loop_
_entity.id
_entity.type
_entity.pdbx_description
1 polymer ?
#
loop_
_entity_poly.entity_id
_entity_poly.type
_entity_poly.pdbx_seq_one_letter_code
_entity_poly.pdbx_strand_id
1 'polypeptide(L)'
;WRKKFIHISGGGNLSENLSWSGYQANMYNMAKAEPFGADTVNFQKNVTLPVSSNQKQQIISEINKGASLLSFLGHGAHQATEIDFALPEELNNSDRLLTYLVNGCTTGNTYIVPPSLGEKHLFYPEKGAVGWIGTSSEGIASYLSSFSSIFYQKAFTSNYGVSIAEALKLAKTQYENHGDIYNVMHTTQYTFQGDPALKFYTPEKPDFLVENQDLFISPSNVSALSTSFDVAIVAKNIAKAVNQPLKVSMSRTLPDNSVISYPAQTITKPVYNTDTIYFKVETNDISSAGTNKFTVHLDPQAEFDELSKTNNTATFEYYMASNGVNILYPKKYAIVAKTDVELIAQSNDLLIKDANYIFEIDTVKTFDSSWHKTTNLTAGVIPKWRPNLLSDNNQVYYWRVRLNVDVDKGGGWQESSFTYVQDSPDGWDQSRYDQYVNGTLNSLEFNSNTKLLEFGKTAFSTTIQTRGDDAPTTDDRSYRADPGGALGYLGPEFIGISVIALNPIDLFSYNYPSIYNFQNNDGAGPYYTGQFVFDINNSVAVDALIAHLNQIPTGHYVLGFNGRGINFSSLPQAAKDAFLQVGVVNIGNIGAGEPYMFWGEKGAAPGSATEITAEYGSTRPARDQQIRFDKVYPYP
;
A
#
# COMPACT_ATOMS: atom_id res chain seq x y z
N TRP A 1 -9.35 -10.42 11.14
CA TRP A 1 -8.66 -10.64 9.85
C TRP A 1 -9.53 -11.31 8.79
N ARG A 2 -10.32 -12.36 9.09
CA ARG A 2 -11.18 -13.07 8.12
C ARG A 2 -12.32 -12.25 7.47
N LYS A 3 -12.53 -11.01 7.90
CA LYS A 3 -13.48 -10.03 7.33
C LYS A 3 -12.76 -8.80 6.75
N LYS A 4 -11.44 -8.88 6.58
CA LYS A 4 -10.62 -7.76 6.12
C LYS A 4 -10.27 -7.92 4.66
N PHE A 5 -10.41 -6.84 3.91
CA PHE A 5 -9.96 -6.74 2.54
C PHE A 5 -8.68 -5.91 2.43
N ILE A 6 -7.83 -6.27 1.48
CA ILE A 6 -6.69 -5.49 1.03
C ILE A 6 -7.04 -5.04 -0.39
N HIS A 7 -7.36 -3.76 -0.56
CA HIS A 7 -7.64 -3.22 -1.88
C HIS A 7 -6.40 -2.52 -2.42
N ILE A 8 -6.04 -2.87 -3.64
CA ILE A 8 -4.89 -2.33 -4.34
C ILE A 8 -5.39 -1.76 -5.67
N SER A 9 -5.15 -0.48 -5.92
CA SER A 9 -5.48 0.16 -7.19
C SER A 9 -4.27 0.85 -7.80
N GLY A 10 -3.95 0.52 -9.04
CA GLY A 10 -2.85 1.15 -9.76
C GLY A 10 -3.31 2.24 -10.74
N GLY A 11 -2.62 2.45 -11.86
CA GLY A 11 -2.95 3.48 -12.85
C GLY A 11 -1.72 4.05 -13.53
N GLY A 12 -1.75 4.18 -14.86
CA GLY A 12 -0.69 4.85 -15.62
C GLY A 12 -0.76 6.37 -15.53
N ASN A 13 -1.91 6.92 -15.17
CA ASN A 13 -2.11 8.36 -14.95
C ASN A 13 -3.17 8.64 -13.86
N LEU A 14 -3.29 9.90 -13.44
CA LEU A 14 -4.20 10.33 -12.35
C LEU A 14 -5.66 9.93 -12.59
N SER A 15 -6.13 10.04 -13.82
CA SER A 15 -7.52 9.72 -14.17
C SER A 15 -7.82 8.25 -13.96
N GLU A 16 -6.92 7.37 -14.43
CA GLU A 16 -7.04 5.92 -14.23
C GLU A 16 -7.02 5.57 -12.75
N ASN A 17 -6.07 6.12 -12.00
CA ASN A 17 -5.95 5.81 -10.58
C ASN A 17 -7.15 6.27 -9.74
N LEU A 18 -7.65 7.48 -9.98
CA LEU A 18 -8.87 7.97 -9.33
C LEU A 18 -10.09 7.11 -9.70
N SER A 19 -10.16 6.67 -10.95
CA SER A 19 -11.25 5.79 -11.41
C SER A 19 -11.18 4.42 -10.75
N TRP A 20 -10.01 3.80 -10.71
CA TRP A 20 -9.80 2.44 -10.21
C TRP A 20 -9.89 2.36 -8.69
N SER A 21 -9.39 3.38 -7.98
CA SER A 21 -9.63 3.52 -6.54
C SER A 21 -11.12 3.74 -6.24
N GLY A 22 -11.82 4.54 -7.05
CA GLY A 22 -13.28 4.69 -6.98
C GLY A 22 -14.02 3.37 -7.17
N TYR A 23 -13.60 2.53 -8.10
CA TYR A 23 -14.14 1.18 -8.29
C TYR A 23 -13.94 0.29 -7.08
N GLN A 24 -12.72 0.25 -6.51
CA GLN A 24 -12.44 -0.49 -5.27
C GLN A 24 -13.29 0.01 -4.09
N ALA A 25 -13.49 1.32 -3.97
CA ALA A 25 -14.35 1.90 -2.93
C ALA A 25 -15.82 1.50 -3.11
N ASN A 26 -16.32 1.45 -4.35
CA ASN A 26 -17.67 0.98 -4.65
C ASN A 26 -17.85 -0.50 -4.29
N MET A 27 -16.88 -1.35 -4.61
CA MET A 27 -16.89 -2.76 -4.21
C MET A 27 -16.86 -2.92 -2.68
N TYR A 28 -16.03 -2.14 -1.98
CA TYR A 28 -16.04 -2.11 -0.51
C TYR A 28 -17.41 -1.71 0.06
N ASN A 29 -18.08 -0.71 -0.53
CA ASN A 29 -19.41 -0.28 -0.09
C ASN A 29 -20.47 -1.40 -0.14
N MET A 30 -20.29 -2.41 -1.01
CA MET A 30 -21.20 -3.55 -1.10
C MET A 30 -21.00 -4.57 0.05
N ALA A 31 -19.81 -4.61 0.64
CA ALA A 31 -19.44 -5.59 1.65
C ALA A 31 -19.25 -5.03 3.07
N LYS A 32 -19.07 -3.70 3.23
CA LYS A 32 -18.77 -3.05 4.52
C LYS A 32 -19.90 -3.12 5.57
N ALA A 33 -21.12 -3.39 5.13
CA ALA A 33 -22.32 -3.46 5.96
C ALA A 33 -22.83 -4.91 6.06
N GLU A 34 -24.05 -5.11 6.55
CA GLU A 34 -24.66 -6.43 6.62
C GLU A 34 -24.76 -7.11 5.24
N PRO A 35 -24.64 -8.45 5.17
CA PRO A 35 -24.35 -9.39 6.26
C PRO A 35 -22.85 -9.62 6.51
N PHE A 36 -21.95 -9.17 5.62
CA PHE A 36 -20.53 -9.48 5.73
C PHE A 36 -19.77 -8.59 6.69
N GLY A 37 -19.95 -7.27 6.67
CA GLY A 37 -19.27 -6.35 7.57
C GLY A 37 -17.76 -6.29 7.33
N ALA A 38 -17.35 -6.06 6.08
CA ALA A 38 -15.94 -5.96 5.73
C ALA A 38 -15.25 -4.76 6.42
N ASP A 39 -13.99 -4.95 6.78
CA ASP A 39 -13.02 -3.87 6.97
C ASP A 39 -12.10 -3.80 5.74
N THR A 40 -11.44 -2.67 5.50
CA THR A 40 -10.53 -2.52 4.36
C THR A 40 -9.28 -1.72 4.71
N VAL A 41 -8.15 -2.15 4.16
CA VAL A 41 -6.97 -1.31 3.96
C VAL A 41 -6.79 -1.08 2.48
N ASN A 42 -6.56 0.18 2.09
CA ASN A 42 -6.45 0.56 0.69
C ASN A 42 -5.03 1.01 0.38
N PHE A 43 -4.45 0.46 -0.67
CA PHE A 43 -3.19 0.87 -1.28
C PHE A 43 -3.50 1.42 -2.66
N GLN A 44 -3.07 2.66 -2.90
CA GLN A 44 -3.24 3.30 -4.20
C GLN A 44 -1.85 3.61 -4.74
N LYS A 45 -1.60 3.31 -6.01
CA LYS A 45 -0.45 3.86 -6.73
C LYS A 45 -0.61 5.37 -6.71
N ASN A 46 0.37 6.10 -6.23
CA ASN A 46 0.33 7.52 -6.49
C ASN A 46 0.91 7.72 -7.89
N VAL A 47 0.12 8.22 -8.83
CA VAL A 47 0.49 8.30 -10.25
C VAL A 47 1.63 9.27 -10.56
N THR A 48 1.98 10.12 -9.61
CA THR A 48 3.17 10.99 -9.68
C THR A 48 4.32 10.42 -8.84
N LEU A 49 4.16 9.25 -8.25
CA LEU A 49 5.13 8.62 -7.38
C LEU A 49 5.37 7.13 -7.71
N PRO A 50 6.49 6.65 -7.23
CA PRO A 50 6.77 5.24 -7.08
C PRO A 50 5.85 4.41 -6.20
N VAL A 51 5.61 3.15 -6.61
CA VAL A 51 5.34 2.06 -5.68
C VAL A 51 6.63 1.80 -4.91
N SER A 52 6.75 2.34 -3.70
CA SER A 52 7.96 2.18 -2.90
C SER A 52 8.09 0.73 -2.40
N SER A 53 9.34 0.31 -2.12
CA SER A 53 9.62 -0.90 -1.33
C SER A 53 8.86 -0.89 0.00
N ASN A 54 8.62 0.30 0.56
CA ASN A 54 7.77 0.50 1.73
C ASN A 54 6.30 0.12 1.45
N GLN A 55 5.70 0.50 0.32
CA GLN A 55 4.33 0.09 -0.01
C GLN A 55 4.22 -1.43 -0.20
N LYS A 56 5.19 -2.07 -0.87
CA LYS A 56 5.27 -3.54 -0.94
C LYS A 56 5.37 -4.16 0.46
N GLN A 57 6.25 -3.65 1.32
CA GLN A 57 6.39 -4.14 2.69
C GLN A 57 5.16 -3.90 3.56
N GLN A 58 4.43 -2.79 3.34
CA GLN A 58 3.14 -2.54 3.98
C GLN A 58 2.11 -3.56 3.51
N ILE A 59 2.02 -3.83 2.20
CA ILE A 59 1.13 -4.86 1.66
C ILE A 59 1.49 -6.24 2.24
N ILE A 60 2.77 -6.63 2.24
CA ILE A 60 3.26 -7.86 2.86
C ILE A 60 2.86 -7.91 4.34
N SER A 61 3.07 -6.83 5.09
CA SER A 61 2.67 -6.71 6.50
C SER A 61 1.18 -6.94 6.66
N GLU A 62 0.33 -6.35 5.81
CA GLU A 62 -1.12 -6.53 5.87
C GLU A 62 -1.55 -7.95 5.48
N ILE A 63 -0.91 -8.57 4.48
CA ILE A 63 -1.12 -9.99 4.12
C ILE A 63 -0.75 -10.89 5.31
N ASN A 64 0.39 -10.65 5.95
CA ASN A 64 0.88 -11.44 7.08
C ASN A 64 0.02 -11.26 8.34
N LYS A 65 -0.59 -10.08 8.56
CA LYS A 65 -1.62 -9.89 9.61
C LYS A 65 -2.91 -10.68 9.32
N GLY A 66 -3.12 -11.05 8.05
CA GLY A 66 -4.25 -11.81 7.54
C GLY A 66 -5.33 -10.94 6.91
N ALA A 67 -5.91 -11.44 5.82
CA ALA A 67 -7.07 -10.88 5.13
C ALA A 67 -7.90 -12.03 4.54
N SER A 68 -9.17 -11.77 4.20
CA SER A 68 -9.98 -12.75 3.43
C SER A 68 -9.79 -12.60 1.94
N LEU A 69 -9.61 -11.36 1.48
CA LEU A 69 -9.53 -11.01 0.08
C LEU A 69 -8.46 -9.93 -0.14
N LEU A 70 -7.54 -10.19 -1.08
CA LEU A 70 -6.78 -9.14 -1.73
C LEU A 70 -7.43 -8.87 -3.08
N SER A 71 -7.89 -7.64 -3.31
CA SER A 71 -8.46 -7.20 -4.58
C SER A 71 -7.49 -6.22 -5.22
N PHE A 72 -6.98 -6.57 -6.39
CA PHE A 72 -6.12 -5.72 -7.20
C PHE A 72 -6.90 -5.25 -8.43
N LEU A 73 -6.77 -3.97 -8.78
CA LEU A 73 -7.24 -3.41 -10.04
C LEU A 73 -6.16 -2.50 -10.62
N GLY A 74 -5.55 -2.94 -11.72
CA GLY A 74 -4.41 -2.25 -12.29
C GLY A 74 -3.87 -2.92 -13.54
N HIS A 75 -2.81 -2.35 -14.10
CA HIS A 75 -2.03 -3.02 -15.13
C HIS A 75 -1.40 -4.30 -14.58
N GLY A 76 -1.50 -5.36 -15.36
CA GLY A 76 -1.02 -6.68 -14.99
C GLY A 76 -0.48 -7.41 -16.21
N ALA A 77 0.36 -8.38 -15.92
CA ALA A 77 0.92 -9.32 -16.86
C ALA A 77 0.83 -10.72 -16.25
N HIS A 78 1.14 -11.73 -17.07
CA HIS A 78 1.06 -13.14 -16.72
C HIS A 78 1.74 -13.49 -15.39
N GLN A 79 2.88 -12.86 -15.08
CA GLN A 79 3.66 -13.14 -13.87
C GLN A 79 3.89 -11.94 -12.94
N ALA A 80 3.27 -10.78 -13.22
CA ALA A 80 3.55 -9.56 -12.50
C ALA A 80 2.34 -8.60 -12.53
N THR A 81 2.31 -7.68 -11.57
CA THR A 81 1.36 -6.57 -11.50
C THR A 81 2.10 -5.27 -11.31
N GLU A 82 1.52 -4.16 -11.73
CA GLU A 82 2.17 -2.85 -11.64
C GLU A 82 2.50 -2.45 -10.19
N ILE A 83 1.66 -2.89 -9.23
CA ILE A 83 1.96 -2.85 -7.81
C ILE A 83 2.33 -4.27 -7.41
N ASP A 84 3.59 -4.45 -7.01
CA ASP A 84 4.10 -5.69 -6.49
C ASP A 84 3.59 -5.92 -5.05
N PHE A 85 2.69 -6.89 -4.90
CA PHE A 85 2.17 -7.35 -3.60
C PHE A 85 2.90 -8.59 -3.07
N ALA A 86 4.12 -8.81 -3.58
CA ALA A 86 5.08 -9.86 -3.25
C ALA A 86 4.82 -11.23 -3.87
N LEU A 87 5.89 -12.01 -3.98
CA LEU A 87 5.83 -13.43 -4.26
C LEU A 87 5.67 -14.23 -2.95
N PRO A 88 5.15 -15.47 -3.00
CA PRO A 88 4.86 -16.26 -1.80
C PRO A 88 6.05 -16.51 -0.88
N GLU A 89 7.27 -16.59 -1.41
CA GLU A 89 8.50 -16.73 -0.63
C GLU A 89 8.76 -15.56 0.34
N GLU A 90 8.20 -14.38 0.05
CA GLU A 90 8.32 -13.16 0.87
C GLU A 90 7.24 -13.08 1.96
N LEU A 91 6.22 -13.94 1.90
CA LEU A 91 5.07 -13.91 2.81
C LEU A 91 5.31 -14.77 4.05
N ASN A 92 4.60 -14.47 5.13
CA ASN A 92 4.52 -15.25 6.36
C ASN A 92 3.05 -15.40 6.76
N ASN A 93 2.23 -15.97 5.87
CA ASN A 93 0.78 -16.05 6.01
C ASN A 93 0.24 -17.50 6.10
N SER A 94 1.02 -18.43 6.64
CA SER A 94 0.70 -19.86 6.60
C SER A 94 -0.54 -20.28 7.38
N ASP A 95 -0.90 -19.55 8.43
CA ASP A 95 -2.13 -19.75 9.21
C ASP A 95 -3.30 -18.86 8.73
N ARG A 96 -3.07 -18.04 7.70
CA ARG A 96 -3.95 -16.95 7.25
C ARG A 96 -3.95 -16.80 5.72
N LEU A 97 -4.00 -17.92 5.00
CA LEU A 97 -4.11 -17.89 3.55
C LEU A 97 -5.38 -17.14 3.12
N LEU A 98 -5.27 -16.36 2.04
CA LEU A 98 -6.30 -15.46 1.53
C LEU A 98 -6.66 -15.77 0.08
N THR A 99 -7.82 -15.29 -0.35
CA THR A 99 -8.20 -15.31 -1.77
C THR A 99 -7.71 -14.04 -2.46
N TYR A 100 -7.30 -14.15 -3.72
CA TYR A 100 -6.90 -13.03 -4.55
C TYR A 100 -7.93 -12.82 -5.66
N LEU A 101 -8.36 -11.57 -5.88
CA LEU A 101 -9.09 -11.13 -7.05
C LEU A 101 -8.20 -10.12 -7.78
N VAL A 102 -7.57 -10.55 -8.86
CA VAL A 102 -6.56 -9.76 -9.57
C VAL A 102 -7.12 -9.33 -10.92
N ASN A 103 -7.64 -8.10 -10.95
CA ASN A 103 -8.12 -7.45 -12.16
C ASN A 103 -6.95 -6.76 -12.87
N GLY A 104 -6.14 -7.57 -13.54
CA GLY A 104 -5.06 -7.14 -14.43
C GLY A 104 -4.87 -8.16 -15.54
N CYS A 105 -4.37 -7.71 -16.70
CA CYS A 105 -4.33 -8.52 -17.92
C CYS A 105 -3.57 -9.84 -17.70
N THR A 106 -4.13 -10.95 -18.17
CA THR A 106 -3.54 -12.30 -18.17
C THR A 106 -3.16 -12.89 -16.80
N THR A 107 -3.52 -12.25 -15.68
CA THR A 107 -3.13 -12.68 -14.32
C THR A 107 -3.77 -14.00 -13.90
N GLY A 108 -4.80 -14.48 -14.59
CA GLY A 108 -5.44 -15.78 -14.41
C GLY A 108 -5.17 -16.79 -15.53
N ASN A 109 -4.22 -16.53 -16.43
CA ASN A 109 -3.96 -17.42 -17.57
C ASN A 109 -3.14 -18.65 -17.17
N THR A 110 -3.76 -19.81 -16.96
CA THR A 110 -3.06 -21.05 -16.59
C THR A 110 -2.67 -21.94 -17.78
N TYR A 111 -2.79 -21.43 -19.01
CA TYR A 111 -2.66 -22.24 -20.23
C TYR A 111 -1.30 -22.12 -20.91
N ILE A 112 -0.39 -21.32 -20.36
CA ILE A 112 0.92 -21.01 -20.97
C ILE A 112 2.06 -21.18 -19.96
N VAL A 113 3.27 -21.47 -20.46
CA VAL A 113 4.51 -21.61 -19.67
C VAL A 113 5.34 -20.33 -19.83
N PRO A 114 6.01 -19.83 -18.76
CA PRO A 114 6.10 -20.34 -17.37
C PRO A 114 4.81 -20.15 -16.53
N PRO A 115 4.68 -20.72 -15.31
CA PRO A 115 3.47 -20.59 -14.49
C PRO A 115 3.05 -19.14 -14.22
N SER A 116 1.74 -18.86 -14.23
CA SER A 116 1.14 -17.56 -13.92
C SER A 116 1.42 -17.11 -12.48
N LEU A 117 1.19 -15.82 -12.21
CA LEU A 117 1.29 -15.28 -10.85
C LEU A 117 0.35 -16.00 -9.86
N GLY A 118 -0.85 -16.38 -10.34
CA GLY A 118 -1.80 -17.17 -9.57
C GLY A 118 -1.29 -18.56 -9.24
N GLU A 119 -0.72 -19.28 -10.22
CA GLU A 119 -0.12 -20.60 -10.00
C GLU A 119 1.06 -20.55 -9.04
N LYS A 120 1.90 -19.51 -9.14
CA LYS A 120 3.00 -19.28 -8.18
C LYS A 120 2.44 -19.15 -6.75
N HIS A 121 1.36 -18.40 -6.55
CA HIS A 121 0.74 -18.20 -5.24
C HIS A 121 -0.01 -19.42 -4.71
N LEU A 122 -0.64 -20.20 -5.59
CA LEU A 122 -1.48 -21.32 -5.18
C LEU A 122 -0.67 -22.59 -4.87
N PHE A 123 0.44 -22.79 -5.60
CA PHE A 123 1.27 -24.00 -5.48
C PHE A 123 2.52 -23.82 -4.61
N TYR A 124 2.73 -22.64 -4.03
CA TYR A 124 3.81 -22.46 -3.07
C TYR A 124 3.47 -23.15 -1.74
N PRO A 125 4.36 -23.99 -1.19
CA PRO A 125 4.07 -24.70 0.06
C PRO A 125 3.80 -23.75 1.22
N GLU A 126 2.69 -23.98 1.93
CA GLU A 126 2.31 -23.32 3.19
C GLU A 126 2.11 -21.79 3.13
N LYS A 127 2.31 -21.11 2.00
CA LYS A 127 2.23 -19.64 1.90
C LYS A 127 1.55 -19.24 0.59
N GLY A 128 1.14 -17.98 0.48
CA GLY A 128 0.51 -17.45 -0.73
C GLY A 128 -1.02 -17.49 -0.67
N ALA A 129 -1.65 -18.11 -1.66
CA ALA A 129 -3.10 -18.04 -1.87
C ALA A 129 -3.82 -19.35 -1.56
N VAL A 130 -5.06 -19.26 -1.07
CA VAL A 130 -6.02 -20.39 -1.01
C VAL A 130 -7.01 -20.37 -2.18
N GLY A 131 -7.07 -19.25 -2.91
CA GLY A 131 -7.86 -19.10 -4.12
C GLY A 131 -7.38 -17.89 -4.94
N TRP A 132 -7.49 -17.98 -6.27
CA TRP A 132 -7.10 -16.93 -7.20
C TRP A 132 -8.15 -16.73 -8.27
N ILE A 133 -8.63 -15.50 -8.44
CA ILE A 133 -9.57 -15.08 -9.48
C ILE A 133 -8.84 -14.07 -10.36
N GLY A 134 -8.76 -14.34 -11.66
CA GLY A 134 -8.11 -13.46 -12.63
C GLY A 134 -8.56 -13.75 -14.05
N THR A 135 -8.15 -12.91 -15.01
CA THR A 135 -8.51 -13.09 -16.42
C THR A 135 -7.45 -13.87 -17.20
N SER A 136 -7.88 -14.72 -18.13
CA SER A 136 -6.98 -15.45 -19.02
C SER A 136 -6.42 -14.59 -20.16
N SER A 137 -6.99 -13.41 -20.42
CA SER A 137 -6.58 -12.49 -21.49
C SER A 137 -6.59 -11.03 -21.00
N GLU A 138 -6.48 -10.11 -21.95
CA GLU A 138 -6.53 -8.65 -21.78
C GLU A 138 -7.89 -8.20 -21.21
N GLY A 139 -7.86 -7.16 -20.38
CA GLY A 139 -9.04 -6.65 -19.69
C GLY A 139 -9.18 -5.13 -19.81
N ILE A 140 -10.43 -4.67 -19.96
CA ILE A 140 -10.83 -3.27 -19.94
C ILE A 140 -11.32 -2.96 -18.52
N ALA A 141 -10.70 -1.97 -17.87
CA ALA A 141 -10.92 -1.70 -16.44
C ALA A 141 -12.40 -1.52 -16.04
N SER A 142 -13.21 -0.85 -16.87
CA SER A 142 -14.64 -0.65 -16.61
C SER A 142 -15.44 -1.96 -16.63
N TYR A 143 -15.11 -2.88 -17.53
CA TYR A 143 -15.72 -4.21 -17.61
C TYR A 143 -15.27 -5.08 -16.43
N LEU A 144 -13.97 -5.06 -16.11
CA LEU A 144 -13.42 -5.79 -14.96
C LEU A 144 -14.08 -5.36 -13.64
N SER A 145 -14.20 -4.05 -13.44
CA SER A 145 -14.86 -3.45 -12.28
C SER A 145 -16.34 -3.80 -12.19
N SER A 146 -17.06 -3.76 -13.32
CA SER A 146 -18.49 -4.10 -13.36
C SER A 146 -18.73 -5.56 -12.98
N PHE A 147 -17.94 -6.50 -13.53
CA PHE A 147 -18.00 -7.90 -13.15
C PHE A 147 -17.66 -8.11 -11.67
N SER A 148 -16.54 -7.53 -11.22
CA SER A 148 -16.07 -7.67 -9.84
C SER A 148 -17.07 -7.10 -8.84
N SER A 149 -17.76 -6.00 -9.17
CA SER A 149 -18.85 -5.45 -8.36
C SER A 149 -20.00 -6.44 -8.17
N ILE A 150 -20.42 -7.12 -9.24
CA ILE A 150 -21.44 -8.16 -9.14
C ILE A 150 -20.91 -9.33 -8.31
N PHE A 151 -19.65 -9.74 -8.49
CA PHE A 151 -19.04 -10.76 -7.66
C PHE A 151 -19.04 -10.39 -6.17
N TYR A 152 -18.67 -9.17 -5.79
CA TYR A 152 -18.75 -8.68 -4.42
C TYR A 152 -20.18 -8.76 -3.88
N GLN A 153 -21.17 -8.32 -4.66
CA GLN A 153 -22.57 -8.42 -4.27
C GLN A 153 -23.02 -9.87 -4.06
N LYS A 154 -22.58 -10.82 -4.90
CA LYS A 154 -22.90 -12.25 -4.73
C LYS A 154 -22.20 -12.82 -3.51
N ALA A 155 -20.89 -12.65 -3.40
CA ALA A 155 -20.08 -13.26 -2.35
C ALA A 155 -20.38 -12.74 -0.94
N PHE A 156 -20.63 -11.43 -0.81
CA PHE A 156 -20.66 -10.76 0.49
C PHE A 156 -22.05 -10.25 0.89
N THR A 157 -23.01 -10.18 -0.03
CA THR A 157 -24.34 -9.59 0.26
C THR A 157 -25.50 -10.52 -0.07
N SER A 158 -25.82 -10.66 -1.35
CA SER A 158 -27.04 -11.32 -1.85
C SER A 158 -27.01 -12.84 -1.77
N ASN A 159 -25.82 -13.45 -1.76
CA ASN A 159 -25.64 -14.91 -1.65
C ASN A 159 -24.62 -15.24 -0.55
N TYR A 160 -24.65 -14.51 0.56
CA TYR A 160 -23.79 -14.75 1.71
C TYR A 160 -23.82 -16.23 2.15
N GLY A 161 -22.65 -16.87 2.19
CA GLY A 161 -22.47 -18.27 2.60
C GLY A 161 -22.36 -19.29 1.46
N VAL A 162 -22.46 -18.88 0.20
CA VAL A 162 -22.11 -19.73 -0.95
C VAL A 162 -20.58 -19.86 -1.11
N SER A 163 -20.13 -20.84 -1.89
CA SER A 163 -18.70 -20.97 -2.22
C SER A 163 -18.25 -19.87 -3.17
N ILE A 164 -16.94 -19.61 -3.20
CA ILE A 164 -16.33 -18.60 -4.08
C ILE A 164 -16.65 -18.89 -5.55
N ALA A 165 -16.57 -20.17 -5.95
CA ALA A 165 -16.90 -20.59 -7.31
C ALA A 165 -18.40 -20.40 -7.64
N GLU A 166 -19.31 -20.66 -6.69
CA GLU A 166 -20.74 -20.40 -6.90
C GLU A 166 -21.04 -18.90 -6.99
N ALA A 167 -20.39 -18.07 -6.16
CA ALA A 167 -20.49 -16.61 -6.28
C ALA A 167 -20.00 -16.11 -7.64
N LEU A 168 -18.89 -16.66 -8.16
CA LEU A 168 -18.36 -16.33 -9.48
C LEU A 168 -19.30 -16.75 -10.61
N LYS A 169 -19.89 -17.95 -10.52
CA LYS A 169 -20.90 -18.45 -11.47
C LYS A 169 -22.12 -17.55 -11.50
N LEU A 170 -22.67 -17.21 -10.33
CA LEU A 170 -23.81 -16.29 -10.21
C LEU A 170 -23.47 -14.89 -10.76
N ALA A 171 -22.23 -14.44 -10.57
CA ALA A 171 -21.78 -13.19 -11.15
C ALA A 171 -21.71 -13.24 -12.68
N LYS A 172 -21.17 -14.32 -13.26
CA LYS A 172 -21.18 -14.54 -14.72
C LYS A 172 -22.59 -14.54 -15.29
N THR A 173 -23.51 -15.29 -14.67
CA THR A 173 -24.92 -15.36 -15.11
C THR A 173 -25.62 -14.00 -15.07
N GLN A 174 -25.31 -13.15 -14.09
CA GLN A 174 -25.90 -11.80 -14.01
C GLN A 174 -25.20 -10.79 -14.94
N TYR A 175 -23.90 -10.96 -15.19
CA TYR A 175 -23.10 -10.01 -15.95
C TYR A 175 -23.21 -10.18 -17.47
N GLU A 176 -23.48 -11.40 -17.94
CA GLU A 176 -23.51 -11.74 -19.36
C GLU A 176 -24.50 -10.88 -20.16
N ASN A 177 -23.99 -10.25 -21.22
CA ASN A 177 -24.77 -9.51 -22.21
C ASN A 177 -24.29 -9.89 -23.63
N HIS A 178 -25.03 -10.76 -24.30
CA HIS A 178 -24.69 -11.24 -25.65
C HIS A 178 -24.67 -10.13 -26.72
N GLY A 179 -25.28 -8.98 -26.46
CA GLY A 179 -25.27 -7.82 -27.37
C GLY A 179 -23.99 -6.98 -27.31
N ASP A 180 -23.10 -7.25 -26.35
CA ASP A 180 -21.83 -6.55 -26.15
C ASP A 180 -20.67 -7.54 -26.22
N ILE A 181 -19.91 -7.51 -27.32
CA ILE A 181 -18.81 -8.44 -27.54
C ILE A 181 -17.71 -8.32 -26.48
N TYR A 182 -17.43 -7.11 -25.98
CA TYR A 182 -16.45 -6.91 -24.92
C TYR A 182 -16.95 -7.53 -23.62
N ASN A 183 -18.24 -7.43 -23.31
CA ASN A 183 -18.83 -8.12 -22.17
C ASN A 183 -18.69 -9.64 -22.28
N VAL A 184 -19.03 -10.23 -23.45
CA VAL A 184 -18.89 -11.66 -23.69
C VAL A 184 -17.44 -12.12 -23.48
N MET A 185 -16.47 -11.36 -24.01
CA MET A 185 -15.04 -11.62 -23.80
C MET A 185 -14.67 -11.58 -22.31
N HIS A 186 -15.13 -10.59 -21.54
CA HIS A 186 -14.85 -10.49 -20.11
C HIS A 186 -15.51 -11.61 -19.29
N THR A 187 -16.77 -11.93 -19.56
CA THR A 187 -17.51 -12.98 -18.86
C THR A 187 -16.88 -14.36 -19.06
N THR A 188 -16.39 -14.64 -20.27
CA THR A 188 -15.77 -15.92 -20.62
C THR A 188 -14.36 -16.07 -20.03
N GLN A 189 -13.56 -14.99 -19.98
CA GLN A 189 -12.15 -15.07 -19.59
C GLN A 189 -11.86 -15.08 -18.08
N TYR A 190 -12.82 -14.76 -17.20
CA TYR A 190 -12.59 -14.87 -15.75
C TYR A 190 -12.44 -16.34 -15.33
N THR A 191 -11.35 -16.64 -14.65
CA THR A 191 -11.02 -17.97 -14.14
C THR A 191 -10.97 -17.95 -12.61
N PHE A 192 -11.27 -19.09 -11.99
CA PHE A 192 -11.01 -19.34 -10.57
C PHE A 192 -10.07 -20.53 -10.45
N GLN A 193 -8.98 -20.34 -9.71
CA GLN A 193 -8.00 -21.36 -9.38
C GLN A 193 -8.11 -21.61 -7.87
N GLY A 194 -8.46 -22.84 -7.47
CA GLY A 194 -8.69 -23.21 -6.07
C GLY A 194 -9.75 -24.29 -5.93
N ASP A 195 -10.06 -24.66 -4.68
CA ASP A 195 -11.14 -25.60 -4.39
C ASP A 195 -12.52 -24.93 -4.63
N PRO A 196 -13.36 -25.44 -5.55
CA PRO A 196 -14.67 -24.86 -5.83
C PRO A 196 -15.65 -24.91 -4.65
N ALA A 197 -15.40 -25.72 -3.62
CA ALA A 197 -16.19 -25.78 -2.40
C ALA A 197 -15.76 -24.73 -1.35
N LEU A 198 -14.62 -24.05 -1.54
CA LEU A 198 -14.09 -23.06 -0.62
C LEU A 198 -15.07 -21.89 -0.42
N LYS A 199 -15.28 -21.48 0.82
CA LYS A 199 -16.14 -20.36 1.21
C LYS A 199 -15.34 -19.27 1.89
N PHE A 200 -15.79 -18.03 1.74
CA PHE A 200 -15.39 -16.97 2.67
C PHE A 200 -15.92 -17.26 4.07
N TYR A 201 -15.36 -16.56 5.07
CA TYR A 201 -15.82 -16.68 6.45
C TYR A 201 -17.20 -16.03 6.62
N THR A 202 -18.24 -16.85 6.64
CA THR A 202 -19.66 -16.42 6.61
C THR A 202 -20.48 -17.08 7.73
N PRO A 203 -20.20 -16.79 9.01
CA PRO A 203 -21.00 -17.31 10.12
C PRO A 203 -22.47 -16.88 10.05
N GLU A 204 -23.38 -17.69 10.60
CA GLU A 204 -24.82 -17.42 10.51
C GLU A 204 -25.33 -16.36 11.50
N LYS A 205 -24.57 -16.12 12.57
CA LYS A 205 -24.92 -15.25 13.71
C LYS A 205 -23.86 -14.16 13.95
N PRO A 206 -24.22 -13.01 14.55
CA PRO A 206 -23.26 -12.03 15.05
C PRO A 206 -22.41 -12.60 16.20
N ASP A 207 -21.33 -11.92 16.53
CA ASP A 207 -20.43 -12.26 17.63
C ASP A 207 -19.67 -10.99 18.02
N PHE A 208 -20.13 -10.33 19.07
CA PHE A 208 -19.51 -9.11 19.56
C PHE A 208 -18.32 -9.43 20.46
N LEU A 209 -17.24 -8.68 20.28
CA LEU A 209 -15.99 -8.86 21.01
C LEU A 209 -15.53 -7.52 21.55
N VAL A 210 -15.14 -7.53 22.82
CA VAL A 210 -14.34 -6.48 23.44
C VAL A 210 -13.27 -7.11 24.30
N GLU A 211 -12.05 -6.60 24.21
CA GLU A 211 -10.90 -7.05 24.99
C GLU A 211 -10.43 -5.94 25.94
N ASN A 212 -9.66 -6.29 26.98
CA ASN A 212 -9.20 -5.30 27.96
C ASN A 212 -8.37 -4.17 27.31
N GLN A 213 -7.61 -4.49 26.26
CA GLN A 213 -6.81 -3.54 25.48
C GLN A 213 -7.64 -2.62 24.57
N ASP A 214 -8.91 -2.95 24.35
CA ASP A 214 -9.86 -2.16 23.54
C ASP A 214 -10.52 -1.03 24.36
N LEU A 215 -10.17 -0.92 25.64
CA LEU A 215 -10.74 0.04 26.58
C LEU A 215 -9.70 1.07 26.99
N PHE A 216 -10.04 2.35 26.91
CA PHE A 216 -9.18 3.43 27.39
C PHE A 216 -9.98 4.67 27.80
N ILE A 217 -9.38 5.53 28.61
CA ILE A 217 -9.99 6.81 29.00
C ILE A 217 -9.69 7.89 27.95
N SER A 218 -10.70 8.71 27.66
CA SER A 218 -10.60 9.88 26.81
C SER A 218 -11.15 11.13 27.54
N PRO A 219 -10.39 12.23 27.66
CA PRO A 219 -8.99 12.38 27.26
C PRO A 219 -8.04 11.58 28.17
N SER A 220 -6.81 11.30 27.74
CA SER A 220 -5.87 10.43 28.48
C SER A 220 -5.40 10.99 29.84
N ASN A 221 -5.62 12.28 30.11
CA ASN A 221 -5.18 13.01 31.31
C ASN A 221 -6.29 13.21 32.36
N VAL A 222 -7.31 12.34 32.39
CA VAL A 222 -8.39 12.39 33.37
C VAL A 222 -7.87 12.19 34.79
N SER A 223 -8.38 12.99 35.70
CA SER A 223 -8.05 12.96 37.13
C SER A 223 -9.30 12.82 37.97
N ALA A 224 -9.15 12.61 39.27
CA ALA A 224 -10.28 12.60 40.20
C ALA A 224 -10.99 13.96 40.30
N LEU A 225 -10.37 15.04 39.79
CA LEU A 225 -10.94 16.38 39.73
C LEU A 225 -11.65 16.67 38.39
N SER A 226 -11.53 15.79 37.39
CA SER A 226 -12.25 15.93 36.13
C SER A 226 -13.75 15.77 36.37
N THR A 227 -14.57 16.72 35.93
CA THR A 227 -16.04 16.68 36.14
C THR A 227 -16.74 15.62 35.29
N SER A 228 -16.21 15.35 34.10
CA SER A 228 -16.68 14.32 33.20
C SER A 228 -15.55 13.81 32.31
N PHE A 229 -15.72 12.60 31.78
CA PHE A 229 -14.80 11.98 30.82
C PHE A 229 -15.53 10.88 30.05
N ASP A 230 -14.91 10.38 28.98
CA ASP A 230 -15.41 9.24 28.23
C ASP A 230 -14.56 8.00 28.50
N VAL A 231 -15.22 6.84 28.58
CA VAL A 231 -14.57 5.54 28.38
C VAL A 231 -14.74 5.19 26.91
N ALA A 232 -13.63 5.20 26.16
CA ALA A 232 -13.60 4.76 24.77
C ALA A 232 -13.53 3.23 24.71
N ILE A 233 -14.41 2.65 23.92
CA ILE A 233 -14.65 1.20 23.81
C ILE A 233 -14.54 0.82 22.33
N VAL A 234 -13.47 0.13 21.95
CA VAL A 234 -13.30 -0.41 20.60
C VAL A 234 -14.07 -1.72 20.48
N ALA A 235 -15.36 -1.61 20.19
CA ALA A 235 -16.24 -2.77 20.04
C ALA A 235 -16.07 -3.39 18.64
N LYS A 236 -15.95 -4.71 18.61
CA LYS A 236 -15.78 -5.50 17.38
C LYS A 236 -17.00 -6.40 17.16
N ASN A 237 -17.35 -6.67 15.91
CA ASN A 237 -18.23 -7.77 15.50
C ASN A 237 -17.41 -8.70 14.59
N ILE A 238 -16.98 -9.83 15.17
CA ILE A 238 -16.07 -10.77 14.52
C ILE A 238 -16.79 -11.81 13.65
N ALA A 239 -18.12 -11.75 13.56
CA ALA A 239 -18.95 -12.66 12.78
C ALA A 239 -19.93 -11.92 11.87
N LYS A 240 -21.19 -12.33 11.77
CA LYS A 240 -22.16 -11.75 10.83
C LYS A 240 -22.51 -10.32 11.23
N ALA A 241 -22.43 -9.39 10.29
CA ALA A 241 -22.89 -8.02 10.48
C ALA A 241 -24.42 -7.96 10.50
N VAL A 242 -24.97 -7.14 11.39
CA VAL A 242 -26.41 -6.95 11.60
C VAL A 242 -26.70 -5.45 11.68
N ASN A 243 -27.71 -4.99 10.95
CA ASN A 243 -28.13 -3.58 10.95
C ASN A 243 -29.09 -3.27 12.11
N GLN A 244 -28.59 -3.41 13.34
CA GLN A 244 -29.33 -3.09 14.57
C GLN A 244 -28.43 -2.33 15.56
N PRO A 245 -28.95 -1.34 16.30
CA PRO A 245 -28.22 -0.65 17.37
C PRO A 245 -27.70 -1.61 18.44
N LEU A 246 -26.46 -1.42 18.89
CA LEU A 246 -25.89 -2.19 20.00
C LEU A 246 -26.12 -1.43 21.32
N LYS A 247 -26.47 -2.13 22.39
CA LYS A 247 -26.49 -1.57 23.74
C LYS A 247 -25.21 -1.89 24.47
N VAL A 248 -24.69 -0.91 25.21
CA VAL A 248 -23.50 -1.05 26.05
C VAL A 248 -23.82 -0.62 27.46
N SER A 249 -23.44 -1.41 28.46
CA SER A 249 -23.47 -0.99 29.86
C SER A 249 -22.06 -1.01 30.44
N MET A 250 -21.90 -0.30 31.55
CA MET A 250 -20.64 -0.22 32.26
C MET A 250 -20.88 -0.21 33.76
N SER A 251 -19.97 -0.86 34.49
CA SER A 251 -19.83 -0.68 35.94
C SER A 251 -18.42 -0.19 36.26
N ARG A 252 -18.30 0.59 37.32
CA ARG A 252 -17.04 1.14 37.80
C ARG A 252 -16.89 0.79 39.27
N THR A 253 -15.83 0.08 39.62
CA THR A 253 -15.41 -0.15 41.00
C THR A 253 -14.44 0.95 41.39
N LEU A 254 -14.77 1.71 42.42
CA LEU A 254 -13.94 2.77 42.98
C LEU A 254 -12.82 2.19 43.87
N PRO A 255 -11.80 2.99 44.23
CA PRO A 255 -10.70 2.57 45.10
C PRO A 255 -11.13 2.04 46.47
N ASP A 256 -12.30 2.45 46.97
CA ASP A 256 -12.90 1.97 48.22
C ASP A 256 -13.70 0.65 48.07
N ASN A 257 -13.69 0.05 46.87
CA ASN A 257 -14.48 -1.11 46.45
C ASN A 257 -16.00 -0.87 46.30
N SER A 258 -16.47 0.37 46.41
CA SER A 258 -17.85 0.68 46.04
C SER A 258 -18.04 0.56 44.52
N VAL A 259 -19.23 0.11 44.09
CA VAL A 259 -19.53 -0.14 42.68
C VAL A 259 -20.60 0.85 42.21
N ILE A 260 -20.28 1.61 41.17
CA ILE A 260 -21.22 2.46 40.43
C ILE A 260 -21.66 1.69 39.19
N SER A 261 -22.97 1.49 39.03
CA SER A 261 -23.55 0.91 37.81
C SER A 261 -24.14 2.01 36.95
N TYR A 262 -23.69 2.11 35.70
CA TYR A 262 -24.22 3.06 34.72
C TYR A 262 -25.34 2.41 33.90
N PRO A 263 -26.41 3.16 33.57
CA PRO A 263 -27.48 2.65 32.73
C PRO A 263 -26.95 2.31 31.32
N ALA A 264 -27.57 1.32 30.68
CA ALA A 264 -27.20 0.93 29.32
C ALA A 264 -27.43 2.09 28.35
N GLN A 265 -26.44 2.39 27.52
CA GLN A 265 -26.51 3.38 26.44
C GLN A 265 -26.74 2.65 25.11
N THR A 266 -27.62 3.19 24.27
CA THR A 266 -27.87 2.65 22.93
C THR A 266 -26.99 3.36 21.91
N ILE A 267 -26.19 2.59 21.18
CA ILE A 267 -25.32 3.09 20.12
C ILE A 267 -26.12 3.12 18.83
N THR A 268 -26.44 4.32 18.36
CA THR A 268 -27.36 4.52 17.22
C THR A 268 -26.81 3.98 15.90
N LYS A 269 -25.49 3.85 15.77
CA LYS A 269 -24.84 3.23 14.61
C LYS A 269 -24.55 1.75 14.88
N PRO A 270 -24.93 0.84 13.98
CA PRO A 270 -24.59 -0.59 14.10
C PRO A 270 -23.08 -0.83 14.03
N VAL A 271 -22.58 -1.79 14.80
CA VAL A 271 -21.18 -2.24 14.76
C VAL A 271 -21.06 -3.40 13.76
N TYR A 272 -20.75 -3.09 12.49
CA TYR A 272 -20.61 -4.11 11.43
C TYR A 272 -19.29 -4.88 11.49
N ASN A 273 -18.21 -4.21 11.88
CA ASN A 273 -16.87 -4.80 12.00
C ASN A 273 -16.15 -4.32 13.25
N THR A 274 -15.79 -3.04 13.30
CA THR A 274 -15.13 -2.40 14.44
C THR A 274 -15.61 -0.95 14.51
N ASP A 275 -15.99 -0.48 15.69
CA ASP A 275 -16.31 0.94 15.92
C ASP A 275 -15.82 1.34 17.32
N THR A 276 -15.55 2.64 17.51
CA THR A 276 -15.18 3.20 18.81
C THR A 276 -16.37 3.92 19.42
N ILE A 277 -16.87 3.37 20.52
CA ILE A 277 -17.97 3.91 21.31
C ILE A 277 -17.40 4.76 22.43
N TYR A 278 -17.90 5.98 22.59
CA TYR A 278 -17.53 6.85 23.72
C TYR A 278 -18.65 6.81 24.76
N PHE A 279 -18.42 6.10 25.85
CA PHE A 279 -19.35 6.01 26.96
C PHE A 279 -19.08 7.14 27.96
N LYS A 280 -19.95 8.15 27.97
CA LYS A 280 -19.77 9.34 28.80
C LYS A 280 -20.05 9.07 30.28
N VAL A 281 -19.11 9.45 31.14
CA VAL A 281 -19.25 9.50 32.60
C VAL A 281 -19.43 10.96 33.01
N GLU A 282 -20.63 11.33 33.46
CA GLU A 282 -20.99 12.72 33.79
C GLU A 282 -20.75 13.09 35.25
N THR A 283 -20.54 12.11 36.12
CA THR A 283 -20.31 12.31 37.55
C THR A 283 -18.99 11.69 37.95
N ASN A 284 -18.01 12.54 38.21
CA ASN A 284 -16.73 12.17 38.76
C ASN A 284 -16.31 13.19 39.82
N ASP A 285 -15.78 12.70 40.92
CA ASP A 285 -15.38 13.51 42.07
C ASP A 285 -14.17 12.88 42.78
N ILE A 286 -13.71 13.51 43.85
CA ILE A 286 -12.50 13.12 44.57
C ILE A 286 -12.54 11.70 45.15
N SER A 287 -13.71 11.09 45.34
CA SER A 287 -13.84 9.68 45.77
C SER A 287 -13.26 8.71 44.74
N SER A 288 -13.10 9.15 43.49
CA SER A 288 -12.43 8.39 42.45
C SER A 288 -10.91 8.39 42.53
N ALA A 289 -10.29 9.14 43.44
CA ALA A 289 -8.83 9.21 43.56
C ALA A 289 -8.22 7.84 43.87
N GLY A 290 -7.43 7.30 42.93
CA GLY A 290 -6.86 5.97 43.00
C GLY A 290 -7.16 5.12 41.77
N THR A 291 -6.95 3.80 41.88
CA THR A 291 -7.25 2.85 40.82
C THR A 291 -8.75 2.62 40.69
N ASN A 292 -9.30 2.93 39.53
CA ASN A 292 -10.68 2.65 39.17
C ASN A 292 -10.71 1.47 38.21
N LYS A 293 -11.57 0.49 38.48
CA LYS A 293 -11.77 -0.66 37.60
C LYS A 293 -13.08 -0.52 36.84
N PHE A 294 -13.01 -0.40 35.53
CA PHE A 294 -14.17 -0.29 34.65
C PHE A 294 -14.46 -1.65 34.01
N THR A 295 -15.69 -2.15 34.14
CA THR A 295 -16.15 -3.36 33.48
C THR A 295 -17.24 -3.00 32.48
N VAL A 296 -16.98 -3.27 31.20
CA VAL A 296 -17.87 -2.96 30.07
C VAL A 296 -18.55 -4.24 29.61
N HIS A 297 -19.84 -4.14 29.30
CA HIS A 297 -20.62 -5.23 28.71
C HIS A 297 -21.28 -4.77 27.40
N LEU A 298 -21.04 -5.51 26.32
CA LEU A 298 -21.76 -5.40 25.06
C LEU A 298 -23.01 -6.29 25.08
N ASP A 299 -24.12 -5.81 24.54
CA ASP A 299 -25.43 -6.49 24.57
C ASP A 299 -25.83 -7.01 25.97
N PRO A 300 -25.90 -6.13 27.00
CA PRO A 300 -26.13 -6.57 28.38
C PRO A 300 -27.54 -7.15 28.60
N GLN A 301 -28.49 -6.94 27.68
CA GLN A 301 -29.83 -7.52 27.72
C GLN A 301 -29.99 -8.77 26.85
N ALA A 302 -28.92 -9.26 26.21
CA ALA A 302 -28.94 -10.44 25.36
C ALA A 302 -29.94 -10.33 24.19
N GLU A 303 -30.07 -9.15 23.58
CA GLU A 303 -30.95 -8.86 22.45
C GLU A 303 -30.49 -9.55 21.16
N PHE A 304 -29.20 -9.89 21.05
CA PHE A 304 -28.63 -10.60 19.91
C PHE A 304 -28.48 -12.11 20.20
N ASP A 305 -28.82 -12.93 19.21
CA ASP A 305 -28.49 -14.35 19.18
C ASP A 305 -27.09 -14.51 18.58
N GLU A 306 -26.08 -14.54 19.45
CA GLU A 306 -24.67 -14.54 19.08
C GLU A 306 -24.05 -15.94 19.03
N LEU A 307 -22.95 -16.10 18.30
CA LEU A 307 -22.14 -17.33 18.36
C LEU A 307 -21.56 -17.57 19.76
N SER A 308 -21.15 -16.49 20.41
CA SER A 308 -20.57 -16.47 21.75
C SER A 308 -21.04 -15.21 22.46
N LYS A 309 -21.29 -15.32 23.77
CA LYS A 309 -21.57 -14.19 24.67
C LYS A 309 -20.46 -13.99 25.71
N THR A 310 -19.48 -14.89 25.74
CA THR A 310 -18.40 -14.89 26.77
C THR A 310 -17.35 -13.82 26.51
N ASN A 311 -17.32 -13.26 25.30
CA ASN A 311 -16.41 -12.25 24.80
C ASN A 311 -17.03 -10.84 24.73
N ASN A 312 -18.24 -10.69 25.27
CA ASN A 312 -18.94 -9.40 25.35
C ASN A 312 -18.52 -8.57 26.56
N THR A 313 -17.57 -9.05 27.37
CA THR A 313 -17.18 -8.39 28.62
C THR A 313 -15.67 -8.17 28.66
N ALA A 314 -15.28 -6.94 28.97
CA ALA A 314 -13.88 -6.58 29.19
C ALA A 314 -13.74 -5.66 30.40
N THR A 315 -12.54 -5.65 30.96
CA THR A 315 -12.21 -4.82 32.12
C THR A 315 -10.88 -4.14 31.94
N PHE A 316 -10.80 -2.88 32.30
CA PHE A 316 -9.51 -2.20 32.44
C PHE A 316 -9.45 -1.38 33.72
N GLU A 317 -8.23 -1.15 34.17
CA GLU A 317 -7.96 -0.30 35.32
C GLU A 317 -7.37 1.01 34.85
N TYR A 318 -7.87 2.10 35.41
CA TYR A 318 -7.33 3.43 35.20
C TYR A 318 -7.04 4.09 36.53
N TYR A 319 -5.80 4.53 36.67
CA TYR A 319 -5.37 5.25 37.85
C TYR A 319 -5.76 6.73 37.71
N MET A 320 -6.72 7.17 38.51
CA MET A 320 -7.11 8.58 38.56
C MET A 320 -6.33 9.28 39.66
N ALA A 321 -5.38 10.10 39.24
CA ALA A 321 -4.64 10.90 40.20
C ALA A 321 -5.56 11.92 40.88
N SER A 322 -5.37 12.09 42.19
CA SER A 322 -6.00 13.18 42.95
C SER A 322 -5.42 14.55 42.58
N ASN A 323 -4.29 14.58 41.86
CA ASN A 323 -3.54 15.78 41.49
C ASN A 323 -2.64 15.51 40.26
N GLY A 324 -1.98 16.51 39.66
CA GLY A 324 -1.10 16.35 38.50
C GLY A 324 -0.65 17.69 37.92
N VAL A 325 -0.03 17.69 36.74
CA VAL A 325 0.35 18.93 36.02
C VAL A 325 -0.02 18.89 34.54
N ASN A 326 -0.19 20.06 33.91
CA ASN A 326 -0.29 20.29 32.47
C ASN A 326 0.78 21.30 32.00
N ILE A 327 1.33 21.10 30.81
CA ILE A 327 2.29 22.04 30.20
C ILE A 327 1.55 23.23 29.57
N LEU A 328 1.97 24.46 29.91
CA LEU A 328 1.43 25.69 29.34
C LEU A 328 2.37 26.34 28.33
N TYR A 329 3.66 26.42 28.64
CA TYR A 329 4.64 27.11 27.79
C TYR A 329 6.08 26.58 28.01
N PRO A 330 6.91 26.47 26.97
CA PRO A 330 6.59 26.65 25.55
C PRO A 330 5.58 25.61 25.04
N LYS A 331 4.73 26.01 24.08
CA LYS A 331 3.83 25.08 23.40
C LYS A 331 4.65 24.02 22.66
N LYS A 332 4.07 22.84 22.47
CA LYS A 332 4.70 21.77 21.72
C LYS A 332 5.07 22.25 20.31
N TYR A 333 6.33 22.03 19.94
CA TYR A 333 6.97 22.44 18.69
C TYR A 333 7.11 23.94 18.49
N ALA A 334 6.99 24.77 19.54
CA ALA A 334 7.17 26.21 19.40
C ALA A 334 8.60 26.59 19.02
N ILE A 335 8.74 27.68 18.27
CA ILE A 335 10.00 28.42 18.14
C ILE A 335 10.12 29.39 19.31
N VAL A 336 11.31 29.47 19.92
CA VAL A 336 11.61 30.43 20.98
C VAL A 336 12.82 31.29 20.58
N ALA A 337 12.64 32.61 20.64
CA ALA A 337 13.59 33.57 20.06
C ALA A 337 14.83 33.86 20.93
N LYS A 338 14.73 33.61 22.24
CA LYS A 338 15.73 34.00 23.26
C LYS A 338 16.08 32.79 24.13
N THR A 339 17.29 32.78 24.69
CA THR A 339 17.71 31.75 25.65
C THR A 339 17.10 31.93 27.04
N ASP A 340 16.61 33.13 27.36
CA ASP A 340 15.80 33.39 28.56
C ASP A 340 14.35 32.92 28.32
N VAL A 341 14.09 31.66 28.69
CA VAL A 341 12.81 30.99 28.49
C VAL A 341 12.27 30.48 29.83
N GLU A 342 11.00 30.74 30.11
CA GLU A 342 10.29 30.09 31.20
C GLU A 342 9.67 28.79 30.72
N LEU A 343 9.93 27.70 31.42
CA LEU A 343 9.13 26.48 31.36
C LEU A 343 7.99 26.64 32.38
N ILE A 344 6.76 26.69 31.88
CA ILE A 344 5.54 26.96 32.66
C ILE A 344 4.62 25.76 32.58
N ALA A 345 4.23 25.29 33.75
CA ALA A 345 3.20 24.27 33.90
C ALA A 345 2.08 24.77 34.81
N GLN A 346 1.02 23.98 34.93
CA GLN A 346 -0.12 24.25 35.79
C GLN A 346 -0.48 22.98 36.56
N SER A 347 -0.65 23.09 37.88
CA SER A 347 -1.23 22.04 38.72
C SER A 347 -2.68 21.77 38.34
N ASN A 348 -3.07 20.50 38.32
CA ASN A 348 -4.47 20.10 38.16
C ASN A 348 -5.29 20.41 39.42
N ASP A 349 -4.67 20.44 40.60
CA ASP A 349 -5.26 21.03 41.80
C ASP A 349 -5.13 22.55 41.75
N LEU A 350 -6.23 23.21 41.35
CA LEU A 350 -6.33 24.68 41.25
C LEU A 350 -6.37 25.40 42.61
N LEU A 351 -6.51 24.66 43.72
CA LEU A 351 -6.53 25.20 45.08
C LEU A 351 -5.19 25.01 45.80
N ILE A 352 -4.20 24.43 45.13
CA ILE A 352 -2.90 24.14 45.72
C ILE A 352 -2.16 25.44 46.11
N LYS A 353 -1.76 25.52 47.39
CA LYS A 353 -1.01 26.67 47.92
C LYS A 353 0.48 26.52 47.67
N ASP A 354 1.03 25.37 48.06
CA ASP A 354 2.44 25.01 47.88
C ASP A 354 2.54 23.53 47.51
N ALA A 355 3.21 23.23 46.40
CA ALA A 355 3.57 21.91 45.94
C ALA A 355 5.02 21.90 45.46
N ASN A 356 5.70 20.77 45.60
CA ASN A 356 7.03 20.56 45.05
C ASN A 356 6.92 19.96 43.64
N TYR A 357 7.63 20.54 42.68
CA TYR A 357 7.64 20.14 41.27
C TYR A 357 9.05 19.80 40.84
N ILE A 358 9.18 18.75 40.02
CA ILE A 358 10.42 18.39 39.33
C ILE A 358 10.29 18.82 37.88
N PHE A 359 11.24 19.61 37.39
CA PHE A 359 11.39 19.91 35.97
C PHE A 359 12.69 19.32 35.45
N GLU A 360 12.66 18.83 34.22
CA GLU A 360 13.83 18.38 33.48
C GLU A 360 13.82 18.96 32.07
N ILE A 361 15.00 19.27 31.55
CA ILE A 361 15.21 19.69 30.16
C ILE A 361 16.51 19.11 29.63
N ASP A 362 16.48 18.70 28.38
CA ASP A 362 17.62 18.10 27.70
C ASP A 362 17.62 18.42 26.19
N THR A 363 18.72 18.09 25.52
CA THR A 363 18.92 18.21 24.06
C THR A 363 18.56 16.94 23.29
N VAL A 364 18.32 15.84 24.00
CA VAL A 364 17.87 14.54 23.45
C VAL A 364 16.60 14.08 24.14
N LYS A 365 15.73 13.36 23.43
CA LYS A 365 14.43 12.89 23.96
C LYS A 365 14.56 11.86 25.07
N THR A 366 15.70 11.19 25.18
CA THR A 366 16.00 10.17 26.18
C THR A 366 16.37 10.74 27.56
N PHE A 367 16.58 12.06 27.67
CA PHE A 367 16.98 12.74 28.91
C PHE A 367 18.28 12.20 29.54
N ASP A 368 19.23 11.79 28.70
CA ASP A 368 20.52 11.21 29.09
C ASP A 368 21.74 11.89 28.43
N SER A 369 21.56 13.08 27.85
CA SER A 369 22.72 13.82 27.31
C SER A 369 23.60 14.38 28.43
N SER A 370 24.83 14.76 28.07
CA SER A 370 25.75 15.44 28.99
C SER A 370 25.25 16.82 29.46
N TRP A 371 24.27 17.41 28.77
CA TRP A 371 23.71 18.71 29.11
C TRP A 371 22.43 18.64 29.97
N HIS A 372 21.89 17.44 30.24
CA HIS A 372 20.65 17.26 31.02
C HIS A 372 20.62 18.13 32.29
N LYS A 373 19.54 18.92 32.45
CA LYS A 373 19.29 19.77 33.62
C LYS A 373 18.03 19.31 34.33
N THR A 374 18.08 19.32 35.66
CA THR A 374 16.95 19.02 36.54
C THR A 374 16.86 20.08 37.63
N THR A 375 15.64 20.39 38.08
CA THR A 375 15.42 21.21 39.27
C THR A 375 14.21 20.72 40.06
N ASN A 376 14.23 20.99 41.36
CA ASN A 376 13.09 20.84 42.26
C ASN A 376 12.71 22.21 42.80
N LEU A 377 11.45 22.62 42.64
CA LEU A 377 10.98 23.92 43.12
C LEU A 377 9.63 23.80 43.82
N THR A 378 9.40 24.65 44.82
CA THR A 378 8.10 24.77 45.48
C THR A 378 7.34 25.95 44.91
N ALA A 379 6.10 25.73 44.47
CA ALA A 379 5.22 26.77 43.93
C ALA A 379 3.74 26.42 44.17
N GLY A 380 2.85 27.38 43.96
CA GLY A 380 1.40 27.14 43.93
C GLY A 380 0.94 26.53 42.60
N VAL A 381 -0.21 26.98 42.12
CA VAL A 381 -0.89 26.45 40.91
C VAL A 381 -0.05 26.55 39.63
N ILE A 382 0.80 27.57 39.48
CA ILE A 382 1.58 27.82 38.25
C ILE A 382 3.07 27.79 38.57
N PRO A 383 3.72 26.61 38.61
CA PRO A 383 5.16 26.51 38.72
C PRO A 383 5.87 27.03 37.46
N LYS A 384 7.02 27.68 37.67
CA LYS A 384 7.84 28.23 36.60
C LYS A 384 9.31 27.93 36.85
N TRP A 385 10.01 27.51 35.81
CA TRP A 385 11.47 27.33 35.85
C TRP A 385 12.14 28.04 34.68
N ARG A 386 13.24 28.74 34.96
CA ARG A 386 14.10 29.36 33.94
C ARG A 386 15.44 28.62 33.86
N PRO A 387 15.60 27.63 32.97
CA PRO A 387 16.89 27.01 32.71
C PRO A 387 17.80 27.96 31.92
N ASN A 388 19.11 27.88 32.16
CA ASN A 388 20.10 28.53 31.30
C ASN A 388 20.32 27.67 30.04
N LEU A 389 19.65 28.01 28.95
CA LEU A 389 19.75 27.28 27.67
C LEU A 389 21.14 27.46 27.01
N LEU A 390 21.56 26.47 26.22
CA LEU A 390 22.67 26.65 25.28
C LEU A 390 22.30 27.72 24.25
N SER A 391 23.30 28.47 23.80
CA SER A 391 23.16 29.53 22.81
C SER A 391 23.31 29.06 21.37
N ASP A 392 23.42 27.76 21.12
CA ASP A 392 23.50 27.19 19.78
C ASP A 392 22.20 27.45 19.01
N ASN A 393 22.29 28.17 17.91
CA ASN A 393 21.13 28.48 17.07
C ASN A 393 20.56 27.20 16.45
N ASN A 394 19.22 27.10 16.34
CA ASN A 394 18.47 25.91 15.92
C ASN A 394 18.60 24.69 16.85
N GLN A 395 18.88 24.91 18.14
CA GLN A 395 18.92 23.83 19.13
C GLN A 395 17.49 23.41 19.54
N VAL A 396 17.20 22.12 19.41
CA VAL A 396 15.95 21.52 19.92
C VAL A 396 16.12 21.14 21.37
N TYR A 397 15.13 21.48 22.19
CA TYR A 397 15.05 21.09 23.60
C TYR A 397 13.82 20.23 23.84
N TYR A 398 14.01 19.16 24.60
CA TYR A 398 12.96 18.32 25.15
C TYR A 398 12.87 18.61 26.63
N TRP A 399 11.67 18.82 27.16
CA TRP A 399 11.49 19.10 28.58
C TRP A 399 10.28 18.38 29.14
N ARG A 400 10.33 18.13 30.44
CA ARG A 400 9.28 17.45 31.17
C ARG A 400 9.10 18.00 32.58
N VAL A 401 7.89 17.83 33.12
CA VAL A 401 7.51 18.32 34.44
C VAL A 401 6.59 17.32 35.15
N ARG A 402 6.73 17.22 36.48
CA ARG A 402 5.84 16.45 37.36
C ARG A 402 5.74 17.05 38.76
N LEU A 403 4.75 16.64 39.53
CA LEU A 403 4.78 16.81 41.00
C LEU A 403 5.85 15.89 41.62
N ASN A 404 6.52 16.35 42.67
CA ASN A 404 7.47 15.55 43.45
C ASN A 404 6.72 14.71 44.50
N VAL A 405 5.87 13.83 44.00
CA VAL A 405 5.12 12.83 44.76
C VAL A 405 5.17 11.53 43.96
N ASP A 406 4.70 10.44 44.56
CA ASP A 406 4.56 9.17 43.87
C ASP A 406 3.66 9.32 42.62
N VAL A 407 3.85 8.47 41.61
CA VAL A 407 3.10 8.54 40.33
C VAL A 407 1.59 8.47 40.58
N ASP A 408 1.17 7.66 41.56
CA ASP A 408 -0.21 7.55 42.01
C ASP A 408 -0.70 8.89 42.62
N LYS A 409 0.11 9.63 43.36
CA LYS A 409 -0.32 10.94 43.90
C LYS A 409 -0.28 12.10 42.90
N GLY A 410 -0.05 11.82 41.61
CA GLY A 410 0.04 12.85 40.55
C GLY A 410 1.46 13.12 40.05
N GLY A 411 2.44 12.29 40.44
CA GLY A 411 3.85 12.42 40.03
C GLY A 411 4.18 11.89 38.63
N GLY A 412 3.21 11.84 37.71
CA GLY A 412 3.43 11.44 36.31
C GLY A 412 4.12 12.54 35.49
N TRP A 413 5.06 12.17 34.61
CA TRP A 413 5.74 13.11 33.72
C TRP A 413 4.82 13.60 32.61
N GLN A 414 4.83 14.91 32.36
CA GLN A 414 4.32 15.53 31.14
C GLN A 414 5.49 16.03 30.31
N GLU A 415 5.49 15.78 29.00
CA GLU A 415 6.62 16.09 28.11
C GLU A 415 6.23 17.02 26.95
N SER A 416 7.16 17.89 26.54
CA SER A 416 7.04 18.78 25.38
C SER A 416 8.41 19.05 24.77
N SER A 417 8.44 19.68 23.59
CA SER A 417 9.68 20.09 22.92
C SER A 417 9.51 21.43 22.24
N PHE A 418 10.58 22.21 22.11
CA PHE A 418 10.63 23.47 21.39
C PHE A 418 12.01 23.67 20.75
N THR A 419 12.12 24.57 19.78
CA THR A 419 13.40 24.92 19.15
C THR A 419 13.80 26.34 19.53
N TYR A 420 15.03 26.53 20.01
CA TYR A 420 15.63 27.85 20.13
C TYR A 420 16.15 28.31 18.76
N VAL A 421 15.60 29.41 18.24
CA VAL A 421 16.05 30.05 17.00
C VAL A 421 16.27 31.52 17.30
N GLN A 422 17.53 31.96 17.32
CA GLN A 422 17.92 33.29 17.74
C GLN A 422 17.17 34.37 16.94
N ASP A 423 16.52 35.29 17.65
CA ASP A 423 15.83 36.47 17.09
C ASP A 423 14.75 36.13 16.03
N SER A 424 14.22 34.90 16.07
CA SER A 424 13.15 34.43 15.18
C SER A 424 11.76 34.93 15.62
N PRO A 425 10.81 35.17 14.69
CA PRO A 425 9.41 35.38 15.06
C PRO A 425 8.79 34.12 15.71
N ASP A 426 7.68 34.30 16.41
CA ASP A 426 6.87 33.20 16.93
C ASP A 426 6.43 32.28 15.78
N GLY A 427 6.49 30.97 16.02
CA GLY A 427 6.14 29.98 15.03
C GLY A 427 6.25 28.57 15.59
N TRP A 428 6.28 27.59 14.70
CA TRP A 428 6.54 26.21 15.03
C TRP A 428 7.70 25.67 14.21
N ASP A 429 8.47 24.76 14.79
CA ASP A 429 9.59 24.09 14.14
C ASP A 429 9.67 22.62 14.57
N GLN A 430 9.96 21.78 13.59
CA GLN A 430 10.37 20.39 13.76
C GLN A 430 11.59 20.22 12.87
N SER A 431 12.74 19.91 13.46
CA SER A 431 14.02 19.86 12.77
C SER A 431 14.88 18.66 13.20
N ARG A 432 14.35 17.78 14.06
CA ARG A 432 14.99 16.51 14.47
C ARG A 432 14.08 15.31 14.25
N TYR A 433 14.70 14.15 13.99
CA TYR A 433 14.03 12.86 13.79
C TYR A 433 12.93 12.59 14.81
N ASP A 434 13.23 12.72 16.11
CA ASP A 434 12.31 12.38 17.20
C ASP A 434 11.05 13.25 17.25
N GLN A 435 11.04 14.38 16.56
CA GLN A 435 9.86 15.24 16.38
C GLN A 435 8.96 14.73 15.25
N TYR A 436 9.49 13.99 14.26
CA TYR A 436 8.75 13.47 13.11
C TYR A 436 8.26 12.03 13.27
N VAL A 437 8.76 11.26 14.25
CA VAL A 437 8.44 9.82 14.43
C VAL A 437 6.92 9.54 14.46
N ASN A 438 6.13 10.50 14.92
CA ASN A 438 4.67 10.39 15.03
C ASN A 438 3.92 11.21 13.95
N GLY A 439 4.62 11.70 12.93
CA GLY A 439 4.05 12.47 11.83
C GLY A 439 3.65 11.60 10.63
N THR A 440 2.75 12.12 9.80
CA THR A 440 2.38 11.51 8.51
C THR A 440 3.27 12.08 7.41
N LEU A 441 4.05 11.25 6.72
CA LEU A 441 4.90 11.66 5.60
C LEU A 441 4.23 11.39 4.25
N ASN A 442 4.36 12.32 3.30
CA ASN A 442 3.88 12.19 1.92
C ASN A 442 5.07 12.36 0.96
N SER A 443 5.32 11.39 0.08
CA SER A 443 6.39 11.42 -0.95
C SER A 443 7.83 11.52 -0.43
N LEU A 444 8.02 11.44 0.88
CA LEU A 444 9.31 11.43 1.56
C LEU A 444 9.38 10.19 2.45
N GLU A 445 10.51 9.52 2.43
CA GLU A 445 10.80 8.42 3.33
C GLU A 445 11.96 8.77 4.25
N PHE A 446 11.85 8.37 5.52
CA PHE A 446 12.92 8.57 6.47
C PHE A 446 13.84 7.35 6.42
N ASN A 447 15.07 7.55 5.94
CA ASN A 447 16.07 6.50 5.90
C ASN A 447 16.67 6.32 7.30
N SER A 448 16.40 5.16 7.91
CA SER A 448 16.79 4.86 9.29
C SER A 448 18.30 4.77 9.50
N ASN A 449 19.07 4.56 8.42
CA ASN A 449 20.53 4.49 8.43
C ASN A 449 21.15 5.88 8.27
N THR A 450 20.70 6.66 7.28
CA THR A 450 21.27 7.99 6.98
C THR A 450 20.68 9.09 7.87
N LYS A 451 19.54 8.83 8.53
CA LYS A 451 18.77 9.81 9.32
C LYS A 451 18.29 11.01 8.49
N LEU A 452 18.09 10.82 7.19
CA LEU A 452 17.62 11.85 6.27
C LEU A 452 16.25 11.51 5.69
N LEU A 453 15.55 12.55 5.25
CA LEU A 453 14.39 12.42 4.37
C LEU A 453 14.88 12.28 2.93
N GLU A 454 14.42 11.24 2.23
CA GLU A 454 14.73 10.95 0.84
C GLU A 454 13.43 10.91 0.02
N PHE A 455 13.52 11.24 -1.27
CA PHE A 455 12.41 11.01 -2.21
C PHE A 455 12.31 9.49 -2.51
N GLY A 456 11.09 8.94 -2.58
CA GLY A 456 10.89 7.54 -3.01
C GLY A 456 11.26 7.31 -4.50
N LYS A 457 11.51 6.06 -4.95
CA LYS A 457 11.95 5.68 -6.34
C LYS A 457 11.05 4.62 -7.04
N THR A 458 10.69 4.79 -8.33
CA THR A 458 9.61 4.12 -9.15
C THR A 458 10.17 2.92 -9.91
N ALA A 459 9.26 2.11 -10.49
CA ALA A 459 9.56 1.05 -11.45
C ALA A 459 8.85 1.32 -12.79
N PHE A 460 9.55 1.15 -13.90
CA PHE A 460 9.00 1.16 -15.26
C PHE A 460 9.29 -0.19 -15.91
N SER A 461 8.24 -0.95 -16.21
CA SER A 461 8.36 -2.28 -16.78
C SER A 461 8.30 -2.22 -18.29
N THR A 462 9.07 -3.09 -18.95
CA THR A 462 9.03 -3.30 -20.39
C THR A 462 8.92 -4.79 -20.67
N THR A 463 8.03 -5.18 -21.57
CA THR A 463 7.85 -6.55 -22.04
C THR A 463 8.09 -6.60 -23.53
N ILE A 464 8.91 -7.55 -23.97
CA ILE A 464 8.96 -7.94 -25.38
C ILE A 464 8.49 -9.38 -25.50
N GLN A 465 7.66 -9.64 -26.50
CA GLN A 465 7.34 -10.98 -26.99
C GLN A 465 7.64 -11.05 -28.48
N THR A 466 8.35 -12.09 -28.91
CA THR A 466 8.57 -12.38 -30.33
C THR A 466 8.78 -13.87 -30.55
N ARG A 467 8.89 -14.29 -31.81
CA ARG A 467 9.00 -15.70 -32.20
C ARG A 467 9.80 -15.93 -33.47
N GLY A 468 10.19 -17.17 -33.70
CA GLY A 468 10.80 -17.58 -34.95
C GLY A 468 9.82 -17.57 -36.12
N ASP A 469 10.33 -17.75 -37.33
CA ASP A 469 9.54 -17.67 -38.57
C ASP A 469 8.52 -18.82 -38.72
N ASP A 470 8.82 -19.99 -38.13
CA ASP A 470 7.99 -21.19 -38.26
C ASP A 470 6.96 -21.31 -37.13
N ALA A 471 7.04 -20.44 -36.10
CA ALA A 471 6.14 -20.44 -34.95
C ALA A 471 4.70 -19.99 -35.31
N PRO A 472 3.65 -20.47 -34.61
CA PRO A 472 2.24 -20.13 -34.87
C PRO A 472 1.97 -18.62 -34.93
N THR A 473 1.10 -18.20 -35.86
CA THR A 473 0.78 -16.77 -36.06
C THR A 473 -0.24 -16.20 -35.10
N THR A 474 -0.70 -17.01 -34.15
CA THR A 474 -1.67 -16.65 -33.11
C THR A 474 -1.06 -15.76 -32.04
N ASP A 475 0.26 -15.71 -31.95
CA ASP A 475 0.99 -14.94 -30.94
C ASP A 475 1.64 -13.69 -31.54
N ASP A 476 1.44 -12.55 -30.87
CA ASP A 476 1.90 -11.25 -31.32
C ASP A 476 3.42 -11.09 -31.18
N ARG A 477 4.02 -10.42 -32.16
CA ARG A 477 5.36 -9.80 -32.06
C ARG A 477 5.17 -8.40 -31.50
N SER A 478 5.45 -8.19 -30.23
CA SER A 478 5.06 -6.95 -29.55
C SER A 478 6.09 -6.46 -28.53
N TYR A 479 6.11 -5.13 -28.38
CA TYR A 479 6.70 -4.43 -27.25
C TYR A 479 5.59 -3.78 -26.45
N ARG A 480 5.68 -3.84 -25.12
CA ARG A 480 4.77 -3.18 -24.18
C ARG A 480 5.56 -2.54 -23.05
N ALA A 481 5.06 -1.44 -22.52
CA ALA A 481 5.59 -0.79 -21.31
C ALA A 481 4.50 -0.62 -20.26
N ASP A 482 4.88 -0.56 -18.99
CA ASP A 482 4.01 -0.18 -17.88
C ASP A 482 4.68 0.93 -17.06
N PRO A 483 4.06 2.13 -16.98
CA PRO A 483 2.78 2.51 -17.61
C PRO A 483 2.88 2.66 -19.14
N GLY A 484 1.77 2.43 -19.87
CA GLY A 484 1.63 2.85 -21.27
C GLY A 484 1.16 1.82 -22.31
N GLY A 485 1.20 0.52 -22.02
CA GLY A 485 0.77 -0.52 -22.95
C GLY A 485 1.67 -0.64 -24.19
N ALA A 486 1.09 -0.99 -25.35
CA ALA A 486 1.84 -1.06 -26.61
C ALA A 486 2.14 0.36 -27.14
N LEU A 487 3.41 0.65 -27.45
CA LEU A 487 3.80 1.94 -28.04
C LEU A 487 3.28 2.09 -29.47
N GLY A 488 3.51 1.07 -30.32
CA GLY A 488 2.95 1.00 -31.67
C GLY A 488 1.87 -0.07 -31.78
N TYR A 489 0.72 0.29 -32.36
CA TYR A 489 -0.32 -0.65 -32.81
C TYR A 489 0.09 -1.33 -34.13
N LEU A 490 1.33 -1.81 -34.18
CA LEU A 490 1.87 -2.59 -35.28
C LEU A 490 1.04 -3.86 -35.44
N GLY A 491 0.83 -4.28 -36.69
CA GLY A 491 0.29 -5.61 -36.94
C GLY A 491 1.18 -6.69 -36.31
N PRO A 492 0.63 -7.89 -36.03
CA PRO A 492 1.38 -8.99 -35.42
C PRO A 492 2.55 -9.48 -36.28
N GLU A 493 2.64 -9.01 -37.53
CA GLU A 493 3.64 -9.38 -38.51
C GLU A 493 4.28 -8.14 -39.15
N PHE A 494 5.60 -8.09 -39.10
CA PHE A 494 6.45 -7.16 -39.84
C PHE A 494 7.75 -7.86 -40.24
N ILE A 495 8.48 -7.35 -41.22
CA ILE A 495 9.75 -7.91 -41.68
C ILE A 495 10.90 -7.15 -41.02
N GLY A 496 11.93 -7.88 -40.56
CA GLY A 496 13.18 -7.30 -40.08
C GLY A 496 13.24 -7.11 -38.56
N ILE A 497 13.57 -5.92 -38.06
CA ILE A 497 13.78 -5.64 -36.63
C ILE A 497 13.04 -4.38 -36.19
N SER A 498 12.46 -4.43 -34.99
CA SER A 498 11.94 -3.26 -34.29
C SER A 498 12.95 -2.77 -33.23
N VAL A 499 13.16 -1.46 -33.14
CA VAL A 499 14.07 -0.80 -32.18
C VAL A 499 13.36 0.35 -31.50
N ILE A 500 13.52 0.45 -30.17
CA ILE A 500 12.97 1.50 -29.31
C ILE A 500 14.11 2.03 -28.44
N ALA A 501 14.17 3.34 -28.23
CA ALA A 501 15.08 3.93 -27.27
C ALA A 501 14.32 4.78 -26.25
N LEU A 502 14.68 4.68 -24.96
CA LEU A 502 14.03 5.38 -23.85
C LEU A 502 15.03 6.30 -23.17
N ASN A 503 14.61 7.54 -22.86
CA ASN A 503 15.41 8.49 -22.09
C ASN A 503 15.53 8.02 -20.64
N PRO A 504 16.73 7.94 -20.04
CA PRO A 504 16.91 7.36 -18.70
C PRO A 504 16.31 8.22 -17.57
N ILE A 505 15.91 9.46 -17.85
CA ILE A 505 15.35 10.38 -16.86
C ILE A 505 13.83 10.27 -16.80
N ASP A 506 13.14 10.35 -17.95
CA ASP A 506 11.67 10.41 -18.05
C ASP A 506 11.05 9.14 -18.66
N LEU A 507 11.87 8.22 -19.17
CA LEU A 507 11.50 6.97 -19.85
C LEU A 507 10.57 7.16 -21.05
N PHE A 508 10.47 8.38 -21.59
CA PHE A 508 9.80 8.61 -22.85
C PHE A 508 10.64 8.08 -24.02
N SER A 509 9.93 7.60 -25.05
CA SER A 509 10.55 7.11 -26.28
C SER A 509 11.27 8.25 -27.01
N TYR A 510 12.52 8.02 -27.38
CA TYR A 510 13.26 8.86 -28.31
C TYR A 510 12.55 8.84 -29.67
N ASN A 511 11.95 9.97 -30.06
CA ASN A 511 10.97 10.02 -31.13
C ASN A 511 11.25 11.16 -32.13
N TYR A 512 11.18 10.85 -33.42
CA TYR A 512 11.32 11.83 -34.51
C TYR A 512 10.64 11.35 -35.80
N PRO A 513 10.19 12.26 -36.69
CA PRO A 513 9.56 11.90 -37.95
C PRO A 513 10.50 11.07 -38.84
N SER A 514 10.05 9.87 -39.23
CA SER A 514 10.78 8.97 -40.11
C SER A 514 9.82 7.98 -40.76
N ILE A 515 10.10 7.57 -42.00
CA ILE A 515 9.35 6.50 -42.67
C ILE A 515 9.49 5.15 -41.97
N TYR A 516 10.53 5.00 -41.14
CA TYR A 516 10.76 3.80 -40.33
C TYR A 516 10.15 3.90 -38.94
N ASN A 517 9.65 5.07 -38.52
CA ASN A 517 8.98 5.24 -37.23
C ASN A 517 7.49 4.92 -37.39
N PHE A 518 7.00 3.97 -36.62
CA PHE A 518 5.60 3.56 -36.73
C PHE A 518 4.68 4.70 -36.33
N GLN A 519 3.63 4.91 -37.13
CA GLN A 519 2.63 5.95 -36.91
C GLN A 519 1.31 5.32 -36.48
N ASN A 520 0.91 5.57 -35.23
CA ASN A 520 -0.41 5.16 -34.75
C ASN A 520 -1.48 6.05 -35.38
N ASN A 521 -2.69 5.50 -35.51
CA ASN A 521 -3.88 6.26 -35.87
C ASN A 521 -5.07 5.73 -35.06
N ASP A 522 -5.27 6.29 -33.87
CA ASP A 522 -6.28 5.88 -32.88
C ASP A 522 -7.52 6.80 -32.88
N GLY A 523 -7.73 7.54 -33.97
CA GLY A 523 -8.86 8.46 -34.13
C GLY A 523 -8.60 9.90 -33.67
N ALA A 524 -7.48 10.17 -32.99
CA ALA A 524 -7.03 11.54 -32.64
C ALA A 524 -6.13 12.19 -33.71
N GLY A 525 -5.85 11.48 -34.80
CA GLY A 525 -4.90 11.87 -35.84
C GLY A 525 -3.57 11.13 -35.70
N PRO A 526 -2.74 11.10 -36.77
CA PRO A 526 -1.65 10.14 -36.82
C PRO A 526 -0.38 10.68 -36.15
N TYR A 527 0.20 9.95 -35.18
CA TYR A 527 1.40 10.36 -34.44
C TYR A 527 2.49 9.28 -34.45
N TYR A 528 3.75 9.72 -34.44
CA TYR A 528 4.91 8.84 -34.37
C TYR A 528 5.08 8.30 -32.95
N THR A 529 5.40 7.01 -32.86
CA THR A 529 5.41 6.26 -31.60
C THR A 529 6.79 6.19 -30.95
N GLY A 530 7.86 6.45 -31.70
CA GLY A 530 9.22 6.19 -31.26
C GLY A 530 9.61 4.70 -31.34
N GLN A 531 8.74 3.87 -31.90
CA GLN A 531 9.03 2.49 -32.26
C GLN A 531 9.42 2.41 -33.73
N PHE A 532 10.70 2.17 -34.00
CA PHE A 532 11.23 2.12 -35.35
C PHE A 532 11.26 0.67 -35.86
N VAL A 533 10.95 0.46 -37.14
CA VAL A 533 10.97 -0.86 -37.78
C VAL A 533 11.80 -0.79 -39.06
N PHE A 534 12.78 -1.68 -39.19
CA PHE A 534 13.71 -1.72 -40.31
C PHE A 534 13.72 -3.12 -40.94
N ASP A 535 13.42 -3.21 -42.23
CA ASP A 535 13.60 -4.44 -43.01
C ASP A 535 15.09 -4.68 -43.27
N ILE A 536 15.68 -5.58 -42.49
CA ILE A 536 17.12 -5.87 -42.56
C ILE A 536 17.55 -6.59 -43.85
N ASN A 537 16.61 -7.00 -44.71
CA ASN A 537 16.92 -7.56 -46.02
C ASN A 537 17.06 -6.48 -47.11
N ASN A 538 16.75 -5.22 -46.77
CA ASN A 538 16.89 -4.07 -47.65
C ASN A 538 18.10 -3.22 -47.21
N SER A 539 19.10 -3.07 -48.09
CA SER A 539 20.34 -2.34 -47.76
C SER A 539 20.09 -0.88 -47.34
N VAL A 540 19.10 -0.21 -47.92
CA VAL A 540 18.75 1.19 -47.56
C VAL A 540 18.15 1.25 -46.14
N ALA A 541 17.36 0.25 -45.76
CA ALA A 541 16.82 0.17 -44.39
C ALA A 541 17.90 -0.22 -43.37
N VAL A 542 18.90 -1.04 -43.77
CA VAL A 542 20.08 -1.33 -42.94
C VAL A 542 20.92 -0.07 -42.70
N ASP A 543 21.15 0.74 -43.73
CA ASP A 543 21.84 2.04 -43.57
C ASP A 543 21.08 2.97 -42.64
N ALA A 544 19.74 2.98 -42.73
CA ALA A 544 18.88 3.76 -41.83
C ALA A 544 18.88 3.23 -40.38
N LEU A 545 18.93 1.91 -40.18
CA LEU A 545 19.09 1.28 -38.86
C LEU A 545 20.41 1.70 -38.21
N ILE A 546 21.52 1.67 -38.98
CA ILE A 546 22.84 2.12 -38.50
C ILE A 546 22.78 3.60 -38.10
N ALA A 547 22.19 4.45 -38.95
CA ALA A 547 22.05 5.87 -38.67
C ALA A 547 21.21 6.11 -37.39
N HIS A 548 20.09 5.39 -37.24
CA HIS A 548 19.24 5.47 -36.05
C HIS A 548 20.02 5.09 -34.78
N LEU A 549 20.69 3.93 -34.77
CA LEU A 549 21.49 3.49 -33.62
C LEU A 549 22.60 4.47 -33.26
N ASN A 550 23.22 5.12 -34.25
CA ASN A 550 24.24 6.15 -34.02
C ASN A 550 23.67 7.48 -33.51
N GLN A 551 22.42 7.81 -33.84
CA GLN A 551 21.76 9.05 -33.43
C GLN A 551 21.20 9.00 -32.00
N ILE A 552 20.90 7.81 -31.47
CA ILE A 552 20.43 7.65 -30.08
C ILE A 552 21.44 8.30 -29.11
N PRO A 553 21.01 9.16 -28.17
CA PRO A 553 21.91 9.79 -27.22
C PRO A 553 22.50 8.80 -26.21
N THR A 554 23.75 9.03 -25.79
CA THR A 554 24.42 8.24 -24.73
C THR A 554 23.57 8.19 -23.46
N GLY A 555 23.53 7.02 -22.81
CA GLY A 555 22.75 6.77 -21.60
C GLY A 555 21.29 6.38 -21.84
N HIS A 556 20.78 6.46 -23.08
CA HIS A 556 19.45 5.95 -23.40
C HIS A 556 19.42 4.43 -23.34
N TYR A 557 18.34 3.88 -22.78
CA TYR A 557 18.06 2.45 -22.86
C TYR A 557 17.61 2.12 -24.27
N VAL A 558 18.15 1.07 -24.88
CA VAL A 558 17.83 0.68 -26.26
C VAL A 558 17.37 -0.77 -26.26
N LEU A 559 16.19 -0.98 -26.83
CA LEU A 559 15.49 -2.25 -26.85
C LEU A 559 15.24 -2.65 -28.29
N GLY A 560 15.23 -3.95 -28.58
CA GLY A 560 14.86 -4.39 -29.92
C GLY A 560 14.45 -5.84 -30.00
N PHE A 561 13.68 -6.17 -31.02
CA PHE A 561 13.13 -7.51 -31.24
C PHE A 561 12.82 -7.79 -32.70
N ASN A 562 12.87 -9.06 -33.08
CA ASN A 562 12.72 -9.45 -34.48
C ASN A 562 11.25 -9.51 -34.96
N GLY A 563 11.09 -9.14 -36.23
CA GLY A 563 10.00 -9.52 -37.11
C GLY A 563 10.27 -10.87 -37.78
N ARG A 564 9.65 -11.07 -38.94
CA ARG A 564 9.92 -12.22 -39.83
C ARG A 564 11.10 -12.00 -40.75
N GLY A 565 11.58 -13.09 -41.33
CA GLY A 565 12.55 -13.07 -42.43
C GLY A 565 13.90 -12.51 -41.99
N ILE A 566 14.28 -12.74 -40.75
CA ILE A 566 15.52 -12.21 -40.19
C ILE A 566 16.71 -13.10 -40.52
N ASN A 567 17.83 -12.47 -40.85
CA ASN A 567 19.12 -13.13 -40.97
C ASN A 567 20.23 -12.22 -40.41
N PHE A 568 20.27 -12.07 -39.08
CA PHE A 568 21.17 -11.13 -38.44
C PHE A 568 22.66 -11.46 -38.67
N SER A 569 23.00 -12.75 -38.85
CA SER A 569 24.36 -13.16 -39.22
C SER A 569 24.86 -12.53 -40.53
N SER A 570 23.94 -12.26 -41.47
CA SER A 570 24.23 -11.64 -42.78
C SER A 570 24.37 -10.12 -42.75
N LEU A 571 24.10 -9.47 -41.61
CA LEU A 571 24.25 -8.03 -41.48
C LEU A 571 25.71 -7.60 -41.77
N PRO A 572 25.92 -6.45 -42.43
CA PRO A 572 27.26 -5.92 -42.66
C PRO A 572 27.95 -5.59 -41.34
N GLN A 573 29.29 -5.61 -41.33
CA GLN A 573 30.07 -5.35 -40.12
C GLN A 573 29.73 -4.01 -39.47
N ALA A 574 29.47 -2.96 -40.27
CA ALA A 574 29.07 -1.65 -39.75
C ALA A 574 27.77 -1.69 -38.92
N ALA A 575 26.81 -2.56 -39.27
CA ALA A 575 25.60 -2.77 -38.46
C ALA A 575 25.91 -3.50 -37.15
N LYS A 576 26.77 -4.53 -37.21
CA LYS A 576 27.24 -5.26 -36.02
C LYS A 576 27.98 -4.30 -35.07
N ASP A 577 28.83 -3.43 -35.60
CA ASP A 577 29.56 -2.41 -34.83
C ASP A 577 28.63 -1.36 -34.20
N ALA A 578 27.52 -1.01 -34.86
CA ALA A 578 26.50 -0.13 -34.28
C ALA A 578 25.79 -0.77 -33.08
N PHE A 579 25.50 -2.07 -33.14
CA PHE A 579 24.94 -2.83 -32.01
C PHE A 579 25.91 -2.95 -30.83
N LEU A 580 27.23 -3.05 -31.08
CA LEU A 580 28.23 -3.05 -30.00
C LEU A 580 28.16 -1.78 -29.14
N GLN A 581 27.79 -0.64 -29.71
CA GLN A 581 27.61 0.63 -28.99
C GLN A 581 26.40 0.62 -28.03
N VAL A 582 25.55 -0.40 -28.10
CA VAL A 582 24.39 -0.61 -27.23
C VAL A 582 24.68 -1.73 -26.21
N GLY A 583 25.86 -2.36 -26.27
CA GLY A 583 26.23 -3.50 -25.44
C GLY A 583 25.84 -4.86 -26.01
N VAL A 584 25.22 -4.92 -27.19
CA VAL A 584 24.75 -6.14 -27.88
C VAL A 584 25.91 -6.82 -28.61
N VAL A 585 26.15 -8.12 -28.37
CA VAL A 585 27.30 -8.85 -28.94
C VAL A 585 26.91 -10.11 -29.71
N ASN A 586 25.73 -10.68 -29.46
CA ASN A 586 25.28 -11.94 -30.06
C ASN A 586 24.54 -11.77 -31.39
N ILE A 587 24.27 -10.53 -31.83
CA ILE A 587 23.51 -10.24 -33.06
C ILE A 587 24.05 -11.01 -34.29
N GLY A 588 25.37 -11.22 -34.40
CA GLY A 588 25.98 -11.94 -35.52
C GLY A 588 25.85 -13.48 -35.45
N ASN A 589 25.41 -14.02 -34.32
CA ASN A 589 25.38 -15.45 -34.02
C ASN A 589 23.96 -16.04 -34.02
N ILE A 590 22.95 -15.23 -34.35
CA ILE A 590 21.55 -15.67 -34.41
C ILE A 590 21.28 -16.33 -35.77
N GLY A 591 20.74 -17.55 -35.76
CA GLY A 591 20.37 -18.28 -36.96
C GLY A 591 19.23 -17.60 -37.73
N ALA A 592 19.16 -17.88 -39.04
CA ALA A 592 18.14 -17.29 -39.89
C ALA A 592 16.73 -17.72 -39.47
N GLY A 593 15.84 -16.74 -39.26
CA GLY A 593 14.46 -16.93 -38.82
C GLY A 593 14.29 -17.35 -37.36
N GLU A 594 15.34 -17.29 -36.53
CA GLU A 594 15.28 -17.63 -35.10
C GLU A 594 14.86 -16.43 -34.24
N PRO A 595 14.04 -16.64 -33.19
CA PRO A 595 13.62 -15.55 -32.32
C PRO A 595 14.79 -14.85 -31.62
N TYR A 596 14.70 -13.53 -31.50
CA TYR A 596 15.71 -12.69 -30.88
C TYR A 596 15.15 -11.38 -30.32
N MET A 597 15.59 -11.01 -29.11
CA MET A 597 15.34 -9.70 -28.50
C MET A 597 16.48 -9.25 -27.60
N PHE A 598 16.58 -7.95 -27.32
CA PHE A 598 17.58 -7.40 -26.42
C PHE A 598 17.14 -6.14 -25.65
N TRP A 599 17.85 -5.87 -24.55
CA TRP A 599 17.83 -4.63 -23.79
C TRP A 599 19.25 -4.20 -23.45
N GLY A 600 19.71 -3.12 -24.08
CA GLY A 600 21.01 -2.51 -23.86
C GLY A 600 20.92 -1.04 -23.46
N GLU A 601 22.07 -0.38 -23.44
CA GLU A 601 22.19 1.04 -23.14
C GLU A 601 23.23 1.68 -24.07
N LYS A 602 22.88 2.82 -24.65
CA LYS A 602 23.75 3.53 -25.59
C LYS A 602 25.02 4.01 -24.88
N GLY A 603 26.18 3.57 -25.36
CA GLY A 603 27.49 3.88 -24.81
C GLY A 603 27.99 2.88 -23.76
N ALA A 604 27.20 1.85 -23.44
CA ALA A 604 27.63 0.80 -22.52
C ALA A 604 28.67 -0.14 -23.17
N ALA A 605 29.46 -0.80 -22.33
CA ALA A 605 30.50 -1.72 -22.79
C ALA A 605 29.89 -2.91 -23.56
N PRO A 606 30.53 -3.38 -24.65
CA PRO A 606 30.09 -4.60 -25.35
C PRO A 606 29.91 -5.79 -24.38
N GLY A 607 28.77 -6.46 -24.46
CA GLY A 607 28.40 -7.58 -23.60
C GLY A 607 27.59 -7.20 -22.35
N SER A 608 27.28 -5.93 -22.15
CA SER A 608 26.42 -5.48 -21.05
C SER A 608 24.92 -5.63 -21.32
N ALA A 609 24.52 -5.81 -22.58
CA ALA A 609 23.12 -5.94 -22.94
C ALA A 609 22.54 -7.29 -22.47
N THR A 610 21.28 -7.27 -22.08
CA THR A 610 20.49 -8.49 -21.90
C THR A 610 20.03 -8.95 -23.28
N GLU A 611 20.48 -10.12 -23.75
CA GLU A 611 20.12 -10.69 -25.04
C GLU A 611 19.40 -12.03 -24.82
N ILE A 612 18.22 -12.20 -25.41
CA ILE A 612 17.41 -13.43 -25.32
C ILE A 612 17.31 -14.05 -26.71
N THR A 613 17.65 -15.33 -26.81
CA THR A 613 17.70 -16.11 -28.06
C THR A 613 16.87 -17.39 -27.92
N ALA A 614 16.74 -18.17 -28.99
CA ALA A 614 16.15 -19.50 -28.92
C ALA A 614 16.87 -20.42 -27.91
N GLU A 615 16.13 -21.33 -27.28
CA GLU A 615 16.68 -22.38 -26.44
C GLU A 615 17.20 -23.53 -27.33
N TYR A 616 18.51 -23.51 -27.59
CA TYR A 616 19.18 -24.57 -28.34
C TYR A 616 19.23 -25.86 -27.51
N GLY A 617 18.70 -26.95 -28.07
CA GLY A 617 18.57 -28.25 -27.38
C GLY A 617 17.15 -28.56 -26.88
N SER A 618 16.20 -27.65 -27.04
CA SER A 618 14.77 -27.90 -26.83
C SER A 618 14.21 -28.94 -27.80
N THR A 619 13.08 -29.56 -27.43
CA THR A 619 12.30 -30.44 -28.31
C THR A 619 11.62 -29.70 -29.47
N ARG A 620 11.47 -28.37 -29.36
CA ARG A 620 10.99 -27.51 -30.44
C ARG A 620 12.17 -26.92 -31.23
N PRO A 621 12.16 -26.97 -32.57
CA PRO A 621 13.17 -26.30 -33.40
C PRO A 621 13.26 -24.81 -33.09
N ALA A 622 14.46 -24.22 -33.12
CA ALA A 622 14.67 -22.80 -32.77
C ALA A 622 13.75 -21.83 -33.55
N ARG A 623 13.51 -22.09 -34.84
CA ARG A 623 12.63 -21.28 -35.70
C ARG A 623 11.13 -21.42 -35.36
N ASP A 624 10.74 -22.40 -34.56
CA ASP A 624 9.37 -22.63 -34.08
C ASP A 624 9.17 -22.16 -32.62
N GLN A 625 10.19 -21.56 -32.01
CA GLN A 625 10.11 -21.09 -30.63
C GLN A 625 9.56 -19.68 -30.53
N GLN A 626 8.87 -19.42 -29.42
CA GLN A 626 8.48 -18.11 -28.95
C GLN A 626 9.29 -17.77 -27.72
N ILE A 627 9.67 -16.50 -27.59
CA ILE A 627 10.37 -15.96 -26.45
C ILE A 627 9.64 -14.72 -25.94
N ARG A 628 9.65 -14.56 -24.62
CA ARG A 628 9.11 -13.40 -23.92
C ARG A 628 10.01 -13.05 -22.75
N PHE A 629 10.26 -11.77 -22.55
CA PHE A 629 11.04 -11.31 -21.41
C PHE A 629 10.57 -9.94 -20.93
N ASP A 630 10.58 -9.77 -19.61
CA ASP A 630 10.15 -8.57 -18.90
C ASP A 630 11.37 -7.94 -18.20
N LYS A 631 11.59 -6.63 -18.39
CA LYS A 631 12.67 -5.86 -17.75
C LYS A 631 12.13 -4.62 -17.06
N VAL A 632 12.54 -4.43 -15.81
CA VAL A 632 12.13 -3.28 -14.97
C VAL A 632 13.29 -2.30 -14.82
N TYR A 633 13.02 -1.02 -15.07
CA TYR A 633 13.94 0.09 -14.86
C TYR A 633 13.57 0.87 -13.60
N PRO A 634 14.54 1.25 -12.75
CA PRO A 634 14.30 2.21 -11.69
C PRO A 634 14.04 3.59 -12.32
N TYR A 635 12.96 4.23 -11.90
CA TYR A 635 12.52 5.54 -12.36
C TYR A 635 12.54 6.51 -11.15
N PRO A 636 12.75 7.83 -11.32
CA PRO A 636 12.61 8.79 -10.23
C PRO A 636 11.16 8.96 -9.73
#